data_AF-A0A1V2LFD4-F1
#
_entry.id   AF-A0A1V2LFD4-F1
#
_cell.length_a   1.000
_cell.length_b   1.000
_cell.length_c   1.000
_cell.angle_alpha   90.00
_cell.angle_beta   90.00
_cell.angle_gamma   90.00
#
_symmetry.space_group_name_H-M   'P 1'
#
loop_
_entity.id
_entity.type
_entity.pdbx_description
1 polymer ?
#
loop_
_entity_poly.entity_id
_entity_poly.type
_entity_poly.pdbx_seq_one_letter_code
_entity_poly.pdbx_strand_id
1 'polypeptide(L)'
;MLQLPVLVTLVSAVSGLPIGSDSLIATSTSTEELFPTDIGYYGKTGTSIAPFMAQTDGAAITYGVPTSSYTLAQPIETAIQAKDHREGDQNIFQLMGSHSPYYISDGWGVYDYAIPGQCSISQVHLLSRHGSRYPTGSIETAELLSKKNYSVNGELEFLKDWKYSEGVGVLTKLGNQQLFDKGVRTFFRYGQLQDWNEDAMKIVARTTSQERMTFSAEYFLAGFYGLDWHDKANLEIIIEDKGYNNTLSPKYACDIKSKTEETTRDVTTPLLERYTKKAVERLNNQIEGIRFSAENIYEMQDLCAYETNNNGFSHFCGLFTQQEWEDYEYYNSWVWYNKNMFGSSNSRAKGVGWVEEFKQRLTGSSKFNWETLASQNTTLDTNPTYFPVDQKLYFDFSHDTVITHIFTALGMEQFKTNFTVDGSLRETNFQLSKVVPFASQTYFEIIECDGEVSANRTEPETSSNSTTGTPNKYVHMILNDHTIDLSKNFPEYCSPRVDGWCEFDSFVKYLDTLWEVADFEEACFSGTYNTTQIKLLLLATSITTISALPIGIDTPVANVTLSEDLFPTDIGFLGKTATADAPFLAETNGAAITYGVPTSSYTLPQPIETAIQARDHRNGDQNIYELFGSLSPYYVSDGWGVYDYGLPKQCSINQVHVLSRHGSRYPTSPNSLSKLLSHKNYTVSGELEFLNNWKYLQGSGILTKLGNQQLFDKGVRTFFRYGQLQDWNEDAMKIVARTTSQERMTFSAEYFLAGFYGLDWHDKANLEIIIEAKGFNNSLVPYENCPLNGKTYAIAPLSADGFLEKYTMKAVDRLNSQAEGIVFDAKSVKEMQDLCAYETNNNGFSHFCGLFTQQEWEDYEYYNSWTWYNSNMFGSPNGRAIGISWVEEFKQRLTGSSKFNWETLGLQNTTLDANPTYFPVDQKLYFDFSHDSIITSIFTALGMEQFKTNFTVDGSLRETNFQLSKVVPFASQTYFEIIECDGEVSANRTEPETSSNSTTGTPNKYVHMILNDHTIDLSKNFPEYCSPRVDGWCEFDSFVKYLDTLWEVADFEEACFSGTYNTTQIVKNGAPNS
;
A
#
# COMPACT_ATOMS: atom_id res chain seq x y z
N MET A 1 21.35 -66.65 -13.68
CA MET A 1 22.68 -66.95 -14.26
C MET A 1 23.54 -65.73 -14.01
N LEU A 2 24.34 -65.78 -12.95
CA LEU A 2 25.75 -66.21 -12.99
C LEU A 2 26.56 -65.16 -13.74
N GLN A 3 27.33 -64.27 -13.09
CA GLN A 3 28.63 -64.46 -12.41
C GLN A 3 29.52 -63.34 -13.02
N LEU A 4 30.48 -62.68 -12.40
CA LEU A 4 31.22 -62.74 -11.14
C LEU A 4 32.01 -61.38 -11.04
N PRO A 5 32.84 -61.11 -10.01
CA PRO A 5 32.93 -59.85 -9.29
C PRO A 5 34.43 -59.47 -9.08
N VAL A 6 34.80 -59.08 -7.85
CA VAL A 6 36.16 -58.94 -7.22
C VAL A 6 36.63 -57.48 -7.19
N LEU A 7 36.36 -56.68 -6.14
CA LEU A 7 36.83 -56.73 -4.73
C LEU A 7 38.38 -56.63 -4.64
N VAL A 8 39.00 -55.64 -4.00
CA VAL A 8 39.53 -55.76 -2.61
C VAL A 8 40.32 -54.47 -2.24
N THR A 9 39.80 -53.74 -1.23
CA THR A 9 40.46 -53.13 -0.03
C THR A 9 41.61 -52.09 -0.15
N LEU A 10 41.95 -51.21 0.82
CA LEU A 10 41.66 -51.02 2.26
C LEU A 10 42.06 -49.56 2.67
N VAL A 11 41.17 -48.84 3.38
CA VAL A 11 41.32 -48.04 4.63
C VAL A 11 42.60 -47.18 4.80
N SER A 12 42.51 -45.86 5.07
CA SER A 12 42.46 -45.31 6.45
C SER A 12 42.08 -43.82 6.54
N ALA A 13 41.31 -43.51 7.58
CA ALA A 13 40.85 -42.25 8.16
C ALA A 13 41.81 -41.03 8.17
N VAL A 14 41.27 -39.80 8.12
CA VAL A 14 41.05 -38.90 9.28
C VAL A 14 40.27 -37.63 8.83
N SER A 15 39.37 -37.21 9.70
CA SER A 15 38.41 -36.08 9.72
C SER A 15 38.90 -34.67 9.37
N GLY A 16 38.00 -33.84 8.82
CA GLY A 16 37.93 -32.40 9.12
C GLY A 16 37.41 -31.48 8.00
N LEU A 17 36.13 -31.08 8.11
CA LEU A 17 35.45 -29.89 7.52
C LEU A 17 35.07 -29.92 6.02
N PRO A 18 33.76 -29.86 5.66
CA PRO A 18 33.34 -29.41 4.35
C PRO A 18 33.02 -27.91 4.39
N ILE A 19 33.84 -27.14 3.68
CA ILE A 19 33.42 -25.89 3.05
C ILE A 19 32.58 -26.32 1.84
N GLY A 20 31.26 -26.19 1.95
CA GLY A 20 30.34 -26.38 0.84
C GLY A 20 30.14 -25.06 0.12
N SER A 21 30.88 -24.84 -0.96
CA SER A 21 30.53 -23.88 -2.01
C SER A 21 29.78 -24.64 -3.09
N ASP A 22 28.46 -24.68 -3.01
CA ASP A 22 27.65 -25.14 -4.14
C ASP A 22 27.31 -23.94 -5.01
N SER A 23 28.12 -23.78 -6.06
CA SER A 23 27.77 -23.02 -7.25
C SER A 23 26.59 -23.73 -7.93
N LEU A 24 25.40 -23.14 -7.84
CA LEU A 24 24.26 -23.54 -8.67
C LEU A 24 24.60 -23.22 -10.13
N ILE A 25 24.72 -24.28 -10.93
CA ILE A 25 24.89 -24.20 -12.38
C ILE A 25 23.53 -23.82 -12.96
N ALA A 26 23.45 -22.64 -13.58
CA ALA A 26 22.28 -22.19 -14.32
C ALA A 26 21.90 -23.22 -15.40
N THR A 27 20.66 -23.72 -15.34
CA THR A 27 20.06 -24.53 -16.39
C THR A 27 19.71 -23.61 -17.57
N SER A 28 20.39 -23.79 -18.70
CA SER A 28 20.12 -23.08 -19.93
C SER A 28 18.78 -23.52 -20.53
N THR A 29 17.75 -22.68 -20.43
CA THR A 29 16.58 -22.74 -21.32
C THR A 29 16.82 -21.82 -22.51
N SER A 30 16.70 -22.40 -23.70
CA SER A 30 17.01 -21.79 -24.98
C SER A 30 15.83 -20.99 -25.54
N THR A 31 15.80 -19.69 -25.22
CA THR A 31 15.36 -18.55 -26.03
C THR A 31 15.95 -17.34 -25.32
N GLU A 32 16.79 -16.51 -25.95
CA GLU A 32 17.33 -15.30 -25.30
C GLU A 32 16.16 -14.36 -24.95
N GLU A 33 15.71 -14.40 -23.70
CA GLU A 33 14.69 -13.50 -23.17
C GLU A 33 15.26 -12.09 -23.13
N LEU A 34 14.56 -11.13 -23.75
CA LEU A 34 15.10 -9.77 -23.96
C LEU A 34 15.18 -8.92 -22.69
N PHE A 35 14.58 -9.35 -21.57
CA PHE A 35 14.64 -8.68 -20.26
C PHE A 35 14.44 -9.70 -19.13
N PRO A 36 15.46 -10.54 -18.83
CA PRO A 36 15.31 -11.57 -17.81
C PRO A 36 15.16 -10.94 -16.43
N THR A 37 14.12 -11.32 -15.69
CA THR A 37 13.93 -10.86 -14.30
C THR A 37 14.66 -11.75 -13.28
N ASP A 38 14.88 -13.02 -13.61
CA ASP A 38 15.80 -13.90 -12.88
C ASP A 38 17.18 -13.88 -13.52
N ILE A 39 18.09 -13.14 -12.89
CA ILE A 39 19.49 -13.03 -13.31
C ILE A 39 20.44 -13.77 -12.37
N GLY A 40 19.93 -14.53 -11.39
CA GLY A 40 20.71 -15.38 -10.48
C GLY A 40 21.72 -14.64 -9.58
N TYR A 41 21.60 -13.31 -9.42
CA TYR A 41 22.58 -12.47 -8.72
C TYR A 41 21.94 -11.52 -7.70
N TYR A 42 21.23 -12.09 -6.73
CA TYR A 42 20.44 -11.35 -5.75
C TYR A 42 21.21 -10.77 -4.55
N GLY A 43 22.47 -11.18 -4.36
CA GLY A 43 23.28 -10.82 -3.19
C GLY A 43 23.03 -11.75 -1.99
N LYS A 44 23.45 -11.33 -0.78
CA LYS A 44 23.22 -12.09 0.46
C LYS A 44 21.83 -11.75 1.02
N THR A 45 21.00 -12.76 1.21
CA THR A 45 19.60 -12.61 1.61
C THR A 45 19.26 -13.57 2.75
N GLY A 46 18.24 -13.24 3.54
CA GLY A 46 17.73 -14.08 4.62
C GLY A 46 16.39 -13.56 5.14
N THR A 47 15.45 -14.46 5.43
CA THR A 47 14.11 -14.12 5.92
C THR A 47 14.05 -14.12 7.45
N SER A 48 13.08 -13.40 8.02
CA SER A 48 12.81 -13.34 9.46
C SER A 48 11.70 -14.29 9.88
N ILE A 49 11.45 -14.33 11.20
CA ILE A 49 10.17 -14.79 11.73
C ILE A 49 9.09 -13.75 11.35
N ALA A 50 7.90 -14.22 10.97
CA ALA A 50 6.77 -13.34 10.70
C ALA A 50 6.33 -12.58 11.98
N PRO A 51 5.75 -11.38 11.87
CA PRO A 51 5.17 -10.65 12.99
C PRO A 51 3.88 -11.29 13.53
N PHE A 52 3.55 -10.96 14.79
CA PHE A 52 2.28 -11.33 15.44
C PHE A 52 1.77 -10.17 16.30
N MET A 53 1.51 -9.02 15.68
CA MET A 53 1.12 -7.81 16.41
C MET A 53 -0.17 -7.98 17.22
N ALA A 54 -1.11 -8.79 16.75
CA ALA A 54 -2.34 -9.09 17.51
C ALA A 54 -2.04 -9.83 18.83
N GLN A 55 -0.89 -10.51 18.94
CA GLN A 55 -0.44 -11.25 20.11
C GLN A 55 0.47 -10.42 21.04
N THR A 56 1.34 -9.58 20.48
CA THR A 56 2.44 -8.93 21.24
C THR A 56 2.24 -7.47 21.56
N ASP A 57 1.25 -6.80 20.95
CA ASP A 57 0.84 -5.40 21.17
C ASP A 57 1.79 -4.49 21.96
N GLY A 58 2.72 -3.84 21.24
CA GLY A 58 3.66 -2.88 21.82
C GLY A 58 3.00 -1.63 22.42
N ALA A 59 1.82 -1.22 21.96
CA ALA A 59 1.18 0.03 22.35
C ALA A 59 0.42 -0.10 23.69
N ALA A 60 -0.39 -1.15 23.91
CA ALA A 60 -0.99 -1.36 25.23
C ALA A 60 0.07 -1.77 26.26
N ILE A 61 1.15 -2.45 25.86
CA ILE A 61 2.29 -2.71 26.75
C ILE A 61 2.99 -1.41 27.18
N THR A 62 3.12 -0.44 26.28
CA THR A 62 3.83 0.83 26.56
C THR A 62 2.98 1.83 27.34
N TYR A 63 1.69 1.97 27.01
CA TYR A 63 0.84 3.01 27.61
C TYR A 63 -0.06 2.52 28.75
N GLY A 64 -0.30 1.20 28.89
CA GLY A 64 -1.03 0.63 30.02
C GLY A 64 -2.48 1.09 30.17
N VAL A 65 -3.08 1.69 29.12
CA VAL A 65 -4.44 2.24 29.13
C VAL A 65 -5.21 1.68 27.93
N PRO A 66 -6.46 1.20 28.09
CA PRO A 66 -7.36 0.90 26.98
C PRO A 66 -7.52 2.14 26.10
N THR A 67 -7.23 2.04 24.81
CA THR A 67 -7.35 3.19 23.90
C THR A 67 -8.69 3.11 23.18
N SER A 68 -9.29 4.27 22.88
CA SER A 68 -10.44 4.37 21.97
C SER A 68 -10.05 4.22 20.50
N SER A 69 -8.77 4.04 20.21
CA SER A 69 -8.21 3.95 18.87
C SER A 69 -7.06 2.94 18.88
N TYR A 70 -7.40 1.67 19.02
CA TYR A 70 -6.40 0.59 19.07
C TYR A 70 -5.94 0.14 17.69
N THR A 71 -6.30 0.87 16.65
CA THR A 71 -5.98 0.46 15.31
C THR A 71 -5.26 1.53 14.54
N LEU A 72 -3.98 1.23 14.36
CA LEU A 72 -3.23 1.68 13.23
C LEU A 72 -4.04 1.35 11.97
N ALA A 73 -4.48 2.40 11.30
CA ALA A 73 -4.81 2.37 9.88
C ALA A 73 -3.58 1.97 9.01
N GLN A 74 -2.42 1.79 9.64
CA GLN A 74 -1.12 1.48 9.06
C GLN A 74 -0.63 0.10 9.56
N PRO A 75 0.25 -0.58 8.82
CA PRO A 75 0.84 -1.86 9.23
C PRO A 75 1.80 -1.75 10.44
N ILE A 76 2.29 -0.55 10.76
CA ILE A 76 3.29 -0.31 11.82
C ILE A 76 2.81 0.71 12.86
N GLU A 77 3.28 0.56 14.11
CA GLU A 77 2.91 1.36 15.27
C GLU A 77 3.65 2.71 15.30
N THR A 78 3.13 3.67 14.53
CA THR A 78 3.72 5.01 14.44
C THR A 78 3.36 5.93 15.60
N ALA A 79 2.49 5.51 16.54
CA ALA A 79 2.13 6.32 17.69
C ALA A 79 3.11 6.19 18.85
N ILE A 80 4.11 5.28 18.78
CA ILE A 80 5.22 5.27 19.73
C ILE A 80 5.96 6.61 19.64
N GLN A 81 6.04 7.28 20.79
CA GLN A 81 6.69 8.58 20.94
C GLN A 81 8.02 8.46 21.67
N ALA A 82 8.84 9.50 21.55
CA ALA A 82 10.02 9.65 22.39
C ALA A 82 9.63 9.73 23.88
N LYS A 83 10.56 9.35 24.76
CA LYS A 83 10.31 9.24 26.21
C LYS A 83 9.76 10.52 26.87
N ASP A 84 10.13 11.68 26.36
CA ASP A 84 9.75 13.00 26.89
C ASP A 84 9.03 13.88 25.84
N HIS A 85 8.39 13.24 24.86
CA HIS A 85 7.66 13.89 23.76
C HIS A 85 6.61 14.88 24.26
N ARG A 86 6.49 16.01 23.54
CA ARG A 86 5.54 17.10 23.81
C ARG A 86 4.79 17.46 22.53
N GLU A 87 3.62 18.07 22.71
CA GLU A 87 2.86 18.62 21.59
C GLU A 87 3.74 19.57 20.75
N GLY A 88 3.84 19.28 19.45
CA GLY A 88 4.67 20.01 18.49
C GLY A 88 6.05 19.44 18.24
N ASP A 89 6.49 18.42 18.99
CA ASP A 89 7.74 17.71 18.71
C ASP A 89 7.62 16.87 17.42
N GLN A 90 8.72 16.71 16.69
CA GLN A 90 8.75 15.85 15.50
C GLN A 90 8.55 14.38 15.87
N ASN A 91 7.83 13.65 15.04
CA ASN A 91 7.64 12.22 15.22
C ASN A 91 8.99 11.49 15.06
N ILE A 92 9.31 10.53 15.94
CA ILE A 92 10.58 9.79 15.90
C ILE A 92 10.82 9.09 14.56
N PHE A 93 9.78 8.64 13.86
CA PHE A 93 9.89 8.00 12.54
C PHE A 93 10.34 8.98 11.45
N GLN A 94 10.31 10.29 11.70
CA GLN A 94 10.89 11.35 10.85
C GLN A 94 12.33 11.72 11.26
N LEU A 95 12.89 11.05 12.28
CA LEU A 95 14.21 11.30 12.86
C LEU A 95 15.11 10.05 12.83
N MET A 96 14.80 9.07 11.95
CA MET A 96 15.54 7.81 11.84
C MET A 96 16.57 7.82 10.69
N GLY A 97 16.99 8.99 10.22
CA GLY A 97 17.89 9.17 9.10
C GLY A 97 17.41 8.44 7.84
N SER A 98 18.32 7.72 7.20
CA SER A 98 17.99 6.88 6.04
C SER A 98 17.14 5.65 6.37
N HIS A 99 16.85 5.36 7.64
CA HIS A 99 16.02 4.25 8.08
C HIS A 99 14.56 4.65 8.35
N SER A 100 14.24 5.95 8.23
CA SER A 100 12.86 6.43 8.31
C SER A 100 11.98 5.71 7.28
N PRO A 101 10.81 5.15 7.66
CA PRO A 101 9.81 4.76 6.68
C PRO A 101 9.40 5.98 5.84
N TYR A 102 8.89 5.75 4.63
CA TYR A 102 8.45 6.85 3.77
C TYR A 102 7.43 7.74 4.47
N TYR A 103 7.64 9.05 4.39
CA TYR A 103 6.67 10.06 4.78
C TYR A 103 6.77 11.25 3.81
N ILE A 104 5.68 12.00 3.69
CA ILE A 104 5.68 13.27 2.96
C ILE A 104 6.41 14.31 3.80
N SER A 105 7.43 14.96 3.24
CA SER A 105 8.21 15.95 3.99
C SER A 105 7.34 17.18 4.34
N ASP A 106 7.85 18.13 5.12
CA ASP A 106 7.20 19.43 5.35
C ASP A 106 7.51 20.45 4.22
N GLY A 107 8.07 19.97 3.11
CA GLY A 107 8.45 20.76 1.96
C GLY A 107 9.79 21.49 2.09
N TRP A 108 10.12 22.25 1.04
CA TRP A 108 11.44 22.87 0.85
C TRP A 108 11.38 24.41 0.84
N GLY A 109 10.37 24.96 1.51
CA GLY A 109 10.11 26.41 1.54
C GLY A 109 9.60 26.97 0.20
N VAL A 110 8.90 26.15 -0.57
CA VAL A 110 8.21 26.48 -1.83
C VAL A 110 6.80 25.92 -1.73
N TYR A 111 5.81 26.67 -2.22
CA TYR A 111 4.44 26.16 -2.30
C TYR A 111 4.27 25.34 -3.58
N ASP A 112 3.43 24.31 -3.50
CA ASP A 112 3.03 23.55 -4.67
C ASP A 112 1.88 24.28 -5.39
N TYR A 113 1.95 24.36 -6.71
CA TYR A 113 0.95 25.05 -7.54
C TYR A 113 0.37 24.11 -8.60
N ALA A 114 -0.94 24.18 -8.83
CA ALA A 114 -1.60 23.46 -9.92
C ALA A 114 -0.99 23.83 -11.29
N ILE A 115 -1.01 22.89 -12.24
CA ILE A 115 -0.59 23.16 -13.63
C ILE A 115 -1.58 24.16 -14.27
N PRO A 116 -1.10 25.26 -14.91
CA PRO A 116 -1.98 26.20 -15.60
C PRO A 116 -2.75 25.53 -16.74
N GLY A 117 -3.98 26.00 -17.04
CA GLY A 117 -4.83 25.38 -18.05
C GLY A 117 -4.29 25.43 -19.49
N GLN A 118 -3.31 26.30 -19.76
CA GLN A 118 -2.58 26.38 -21.03
C GLN A 118 -1.33 25.47 -21.09
N CYS A 119 -1.08 24.67 -20.05
CA CYS A 119 0.10 23.82 -19.92
C CYS A 119 -0.30 22.36 -19.77
N SER A 120 0.60 21.46 -20.18
CA SER A 120 0.47 20.01 -19.98
C SER A 120 1.83 19.40 -19.68
N ILE A 121 1.84 18.37 -18.84
CA ILE A 121 2.99 17.51 -18.59
C ILE A 121 3.13 16.57 -19.78
N SER A 122 4.30 16.55 -20.39
CA SER A 122 4.59 15.77 -21.60
C SER A 122 5.48 14.54 -21.32
N GLN A 123 6.28 14.59 -20.26
CA GLN A 123 7.25 13.57 -19.90
C GLN A 123 7.55 13.61 -18.39
N VAL A 124 7.77 12.44 -17.78
CA VAL A 124 8.10 12.27 -16.36
C VAL A 124 9.25 11.27 -16.20
N HIS A 125 10.21 11.64 -15.35
CA HIS A 125 11.27 10.75 -14.87
C HIS A 125 11.13 10.53 -13.36
N LEU A 126 11.01 9.28 -12.93
CA LEU A 126 11.07 8.88 -11.53
C LEU A 126 12.44 8.28 -11.22
N LEU A 127 13.09 8.83 -10.19
CA LEU A 127 14.20 8.18 -9.49
C LEU A 127 13.71 7.75 -8.11
N SER A 128 13.69 6.44 -7.86
CA SER A 128 13.10 5.84 -6.66
C SER A 128 14.15 5.08 -5.84
N ARG A 129 14.12 5.24 -4.52
CA ARG A 129 14.82 4.32 -3.60
C ARG A 129 14.02 3.04 -3.42
N HIS A 130 14.70 1.94 -3.08
CA HIS A 130 14.06 0.75 -2.54
C HIS A 130 13.26 1.01 -1.25
N GLY A 131 12.35 0.09 -0.92
CA GLY A 131 11.50 0.17 0.27
C GLY A 131 12.20 -0.17 1.56
N SER A 132 11.45 -0.13 2.67
CA SER A 132 11.90 -0.64 3.96
C SER A 132 12.43 -2.06 3.83
N ARG A 133 13.57 -2.30 4.45
CA ARG A 133 14.32 -3.56 4.32
C ARG A 133 14.89 -3.99 5.66
N TYR A 134 15.28 -5.25 5.74
CA TYR A 134 16.11 -5.75 6.84
C TYR A 134 17.52 -5.14 6.81
N PRO A 135 18.26 -5.22 7.94
CA PRO A 135 19.68 -4.89 7.98
C PRO A 135 20.49 -5.65 6.91
N THR A 136 21.57 -5.06 6.41
CA THR A 136 22.46 -5.71 5.42
C THR A 136 23.36 -6.79 6.03
N GLY A 137 23.48 -6.82 7.35
CA GLY A 137 24.28 -7.77 8.13
C GLY A 137 23.84 -7.74 9.58
N SER A 138 24.54 -8.49 10.44
CA SER A 138 24.22 -8.51 11.86
C SER A 138 24.53 -7.17 12.53
N ILE A 139 23.70 -6.81 13.51
CA ILE A 139 23.92 -5.65 14.38
C ILE A 139 24.68 -6.14 15.61
N GLU A 140 25.87 -5.61 15.88
CA GLU A 140 26.75 -6.11 16.96
C GLU A 140 26.07 -6.07 18.33
N THR A 141 25.30 -5.01 18.59
CA THR A 141 24.50 -4.87 19.81
C THR A 141 23.41 -5.94 19.92
N ALA A 142 22.79 -6.33 18.80
CA ALA A 142 21.82 -7.43 18.82
C ALA A 142 22.49 -8.77 19.15
N GLU A 143 23.68 -9.03 18.62
CA GLU A 143 24.47 -10.23 18.96
C GLU A 143 24.88 -10.24 20.44
N LEU A 144 25.28 -9.09 20.98
CA LEU A 144 25.61 -8.93 22.40
C LEU A 144 24.39 -9.24 23.28
N LEU A 145 23.24 -8.65 22.96
CA LEU A 145 22.00 -8.79 23.72
C LEU A 145 21.40 -10.21 23.63
N SER A 146 21.61 -10.89 22.51
CA SER A 146 21.13 -12.26 22.28
C SER A 146 21.83 -13.31 23.15
N LYS A 147 23.02 -13.01 23.70
CA LYS A 147 23.75 -13.93 24.60
C LYS A 147 23.11 -14.09 25.97
N LYS A 148 22.22 -13.17 26.38
CA LYS A 148 21.51 -13.20 27.69
C LYS A 148 22.42 -13.34 28.92
N ASN A 149 23.70 -12.96 28.82
CA ASN A 149 24.67 -12.99 29.91
C ASN A 149 24.61 -11.72 30.78
N TYR A 150 23.41 -11.30 31.16
CA TYR A 150 23.16 -10.09 31.94
C TYR A 150 21.87 -10.19 32.75
N SER A 151 21.72 -9.31 33.75
CA SER A 151 20.45 -9.05 34.43
C SER A 151 20.02 -7.61 34.20
N VAL A 152 18.72 -7.41 33.95
CA VAL A 152 18.12 -6.12 33.61
C VAL A 152 17.00 -5.74 34.58
N ASN A 153 16.85 -4.44 34.80
CA ASN A 153 15.76 -3.83 35.55
C ASN A 153 15.24 -2.57 34.82
N GLY A 154 14.12 -2.02 35.29
CA GLY A 154 13.58 -0.77 34.76
C GLY A 154 13.17 -0.87 33.29
N GLU A 155 13.62 0.10 32.49
CA GLU A 155 13.29 0.25 31.07
C GLU A 155 13.85 -0.91 30.22
N LEU A 156 14.86 -1.62 30.71
CA LEU A 156 15.51 -2.73 30.00
C LEU A 156 14.87 -4.09 30.30
N GLU A 157 13.78 -4.16 31.08
CA GLU A 157 13.18 -5.44 31.47
C GLU A 157 12.65 -6.27 30.29
N PHE A 158 12.22 -5.61 29.20
CA PHE A 158 11.79 -6.30 27.98
C PHE A 158 12.90 -7.18 27.39
N LEU A 159 14.18 -6.87 27.66
CA LEU A 159 15.32 -7.67 27.21
C LEU A 159 15.38 -9.07 27.83
N LYS A 160 14.56 -9.39 28.85
CA LYS A 160 14.42 -10.77 29.34
C LYS A 160 13.83 -11.66 28.24
N ASP A 161 12.73 -11.21 27.64
CA ASP A 161 11.94 -11.97 26.67
C ASP A 161 12.27 -11.63 25.20
N TRP A 162 12.96 -10.51 24.97
CA TRP A 162 13.35 -10.05 23.64
C TRP A 162 14.16 -11.09 22.86
N LYS A 163 13.86 -11.27 21.57
CA LYS A 163 14.60 -12.14 20.66
C LYS A 163 14.89 -11.38 19.38
N TYR A 164 16.15 -11.37 18.97
CA TYR A 164 16.51 -10.87 17.65
C TYR A 164 15.91 -11.78 16.58
N SER A 165 15.11 -11.21 15.69
CA SER A 165 14.38 -11.96 14.66
C SER A 165 14.58 -11.42 13.26
N GLU A 166 15.37 -10.36 13.07
CA GLU A 166 15.53 -9.70 11.78
C GLU A 166 16.20 -10.59 10.73
N GLY A 167 15.71 -10.50 9.49
CA GLY A 167 16.31 -11.08 8.29
C GLY A 167 17.54 -10.30 7.82
N VAL A 168 17.95 -10.55 6.57
CA VAL A 168 19.15 -9.93 5.97
C VAL A 168 18.86 -9.42 4.56
N GLY A 169 19.03 -8.12 4.34
CA GLY A 169 19.18 -7.49 3.02
C GLY A 169 17.94 -7.38 2.12
N VAL A 170 16.86 -8.12 2.43
CA VAL A 170 15.61 -8.18 1.65
C VAL A 170 14.59 -7.13 2.08
N LEU A 171 13.57 -6.88 1.26
CA LEU A 171 12.46 -5.97 1.62
C LEU A 171 11.63 -6.56 2.75
N THR A 172 11.12 -5.70 3.63
CA THR A 172 10.06 -6.07 4.57
C THR A 172 8.70 -5.98 3.87
N LYS A 173 7.64 -6.55 4.47
CA LYS A 173 6.27 -6.38 3.93
C LYS A 173 5.83 -4.92 3.87
N LEU A 174 6.27 -4.09 4.83
CA LEU A 174 6.10 -2.64 4.75
C LEU A 174 6.82 -2.06 3.53
N GLY A 175 8.03 -2.51 3.22
CA GLY A 175 8.77 -2.08 2.03
C GLY A 175 8.02 -2.40 0.74
N ASN A 176 7.44 -3.60 0.65
CA ASN A 176 6.61 -4.00 -0.50
C ASN A 176 5.41 -3.05 -0.65
N GLN A 177 4.70 -2.78 0.45
CA GLN A 177 3.57 -1.85 0.48
C GLN A 177 3.98 -0.44 0.03
N GLN A 178 5.06 0.10 0.58
CA GLN A 178 5.55 1.45 0.22
C GLN A 178 5.78 1.61 -1.30
N LEU A 179 6.24 0.55 -1.99
CA LEU A 179 6.50 0.60 -3.42
C LEU A 179 5.24 0.36 -4.23
N PHE A 180 4.37 -0.55 -3.80
CA PHE A 180 3.06 -0.76 -4.41
C PHE A 180 2.22 0.53 -4.36
N ASP A 181 2.10 1.13 -3.18
CA ASP A 181 1.39 2.40 -2.95
C ASP A 181 1.99 3.52 -3.80
N LYS A 182 3.32 3.59 -3.91
CA LYS A 182 3.99 4.54 -4.79
C LYS A 182 3.58 4.34 -6.24
N GLY A 183 3.58 3.10 -6.75
CA GLY A 183 3.14 2.78 -8.10
C GLY A 183 1.70 3.23 -8.37
N VAL A 184 0.80 2.98 -7.42
CA VAL A 184 -0.59 3.45 -7.50
C VAL A 184 -0.66 4.97 -7.53
N ARG A 185 0.03 5.68 -6.62
CA ARG A 185 0.08 7.15 -6.63
C ARG A 185 0.65 7.70 -7.94
N THR A 186 1.70 7.10 -8.49
CA THR A 186 2.27 7.50 -9.78
C THR A 186 1.27 7.29 -10.92
N PHE A 187 0.48 6.21 -10.89
CA PHE A 187 -0.61 6.00 -11.86
C PHE A 187 -1.66 7.11 -11.76
N PHE A 188 -2.10 7.46 -10.55
CA PHE A 188 -3.06 8.56 -10.35
C PHE A 188 -2.52 9.90 -10.87
N ARG A 189 -1.23 10.15 -10.70
CA ARG A 189 -0.58 11.39 -11.15
C ARG A 189 -0.33 11.44 -12.63
N TYR A 190 0.12 10.37 -13.27
CA TYR A 190 0.71 10.42 -14.62
C TYR A 190 0.21 9.32 -15.57
N GLY A 191 -0.82 8.57 -15.19
CA GLY A 191 -1.31 7.42 -15.95
C GLY A 191 -1.72 7.76 -17.39
N GLN A 192 -2.16 8.99 -17.67
CA GLN A 192 -2.47 9.44 -19.04
C GLN A 192 -1.25 9.58 -19.96
N LEU A 193 -0.03 9.60 -19.44
CA LEU A 193 1.19 9.62 -20.26
C LEU A 193 1.47 8.27 -20.91
N GLN A 194 0.93 7.17 -20.36
CA GLN A 194 1.06 5.84 -20.93
C GLN A 194 0.19 5.71 -22.18
N ASP A 195 0.72 5.07 -23.23
CA ASP A 195 -0.08 4.58 -24.34
C ASP A 195 -0.72 3.24 -23.96
N TRP A 196 -2.04 3.23 -23.79
CA TRP A 196 -2.81 2.07 -23.33
C TRP A 196 -3.33 1.19 -24.48
N ASN A 197 -2.92 1.45 -25.72
CA ASN A 197 -3.23 0.55 -26.84
C ASN A 197 -2.53 -0.81 -26.64
N GLU A 198 -3.20 -1.92 -26.97
CA GLU A 198 -2.62 -3.27 -26.83
C GLU A 198 -1.34 -3.47 -27.65
N ASP A 199 -1.20 -2.75 -28.77
CA ASP A 199 -0.02 -2.78 -29.65
C ASP A 199 1.07 -1.76 -29.26
N ALA A 200 0.89 -1.00 -28.18
CA ALA A 200 1.86 -0.01 -27.73
C ALA A 200 3.17 -0.68 -27.30
N MET A 201 4.30 0.00 -27.53
CA MET A 201 5.59 -0.50 -27.02
C MET A 201 5.60 -0.45 -25.50
N LYS A 202 5.99 -1.56 -24.87
CA LYS A 202 6.25 -1.64 -23.44
C LYS A 202 7.35 -0.64 -23.08
N ILE A 203 7.13 0.15 -22.03
CA ILE A 203 8.19 1.01 -21.49
C ILE A 203 9.32 0.14 -20.93
N VAL A 204 10.52 0.69 -20.85
CA VAL A 204 11.66 0.12 -20.13
C VAL A 204 11.84 0.86 -18.81
N ALA A 205 11.53 0.17 -17.71
CA ALA A 205 11.96 0.55 -16.36
C ALA A 205 13.34 -0.05 -16.07
N ARG A 206 14.14 0.56 -15.20
CA ARG A 206 15.49 0.10 -14.88
C ARG A 206 15.72 -0.05 -13.38
N THR A 207 16.43 -1.10 -12.98
CA THR A 207 16.82 -1.34 -11.58
C THR A 207 18.19 -2.01 -11.50
N THR A 208 18.67 -2.31 -10.29
CA THR A 208 19.88 -3.10 -10.07
C THR A 208 19.57 -4.52 -9.60
N SER A 209 20.56 -5.41 -9.69
CA SER A 209 20.40 -6.84 -9.45
C SER A 209 20.16 -7.29 -8.01
N GLN A 210 20.33 -6.41 -7.00
CA GLN A 210 20.08 -6.84 -5.61
C GLN A 210 18.59 -7.12 -5.42
N GLU A 211 18.23 -8.18 -4.68
CA GLU A 211 16.82 -8.61 -4.51
C GLU A 211 15.89 -7.45 -4.15
N ARG A 212 16.27 -6.67 -3.11
CA ARG A 212 15.47 -5.53 -2.67
C ARG A 212 15.27 -4.45 -3.74
N MET A 213 16.17 -4.34 -4.71
CA MET A 213 16.09 -3.39 -5.81
C MET A 213 15.18 -3.92 -6.91
N THR A 214 15.37 -5.19 -7.30
CA THR A 214 14.49 -5.87 -8.25
C THR A 214 13.06 -5.85 -7.75
N PHE A 215 12.81 -6.34 -6.54
CA PHE A 215 11.47 -6.42 -5.99
C PHE A 215 10.86 -5.03 -5.76
N SER A 216 11.66 -4.01 -5.43
CA SER A 216 11.14 -2.64 -5.33
C SER A 216 10.57 -2.14 -6.66
N ALA A 217 11.23 -2.47 -7.77
CA ALA A 217 10.74 -2.14 -9.10
C ALA A 217 9.49 -2.95 -9.46
N GLU A 218 9.48 -4.25 -9.14
CA GLU A 218 8.34 -5.14 -9.41
C GLU A 218 7.09 -4.74 -8.62
N TYR A 219 7.19 -4.45 -7.32
CA TYR A 219 6.05 -3.98 -6.52
C TYR A 219 5.54 -2.62 -7.02
N PHE A 220 6.43 -1.72 -7.42
CA PHE A 220 6.03 -0.46 -8.04
C PHE A 220 5.28 -0.68 -9.36
N LEU A 221 5.81 -1.52 -10.26
CA LEU A 221 5.17 -1.84 -11.53
C LEU A 221 3.85 -2.58 -11.32
N ALA A 222 3.75 -3.44 -10.30
CA ALA A 222 2.52 -4.10 -9.91
C ALA A 222 1.46 -3.10 -9.41
N GLY A 223 1.86 -2.08 -8.66
CA GLY A 223 0.99 -0.97 -8.25
C GLY A 223 0.52 -0.11 -9.44
N PHE A 224 1.44 0.23 -10.35
CA PHE A 224 1.14 1.08 -11.51
C PHE A 224 0.30 0.36 -12.58
N TYR A 225 0.73 -0.83 -13.03
CA TYR A 225 0.14 -1.56 -14.16
C TYR A 225 -0.84 -2.65 -13.75
N GLY A 226 -0.68 -3.25 -12.58
CA GLY A 226 -1.45 -4.42 -12.10
C GLY A 226 -0.55 -5.64 -11.86
N LEU A 227 -1.08 -6.74 -11.30
CA LEU A 227 -0.27 -7.96 -11.06
C LEU A 227 0.27 -8.56 -12.38
N ASP A 228 -0.37 -8.24 -13.50
CA ASP A 228 -0.01 -8.56 -14.87
C ASP A 228 0.91 -7.50 -15.52
N TRP A 229 1.76 -6.84 -14.74
CA TRP A 229 2.61 -5.74 -15.24
C TRP A 229 3.62 -6.19 -16.31
N HIS A 230 4.02 -7.47 -16.31
CA HIS A 230 4.93 -8.05 -17.30
C HIS A 230 4.39 -7.91 -18.74
N ASP A 231 3.07 -7.80 -18.91
CA ASP A 231 2.44 -7.57 -20.22
C ASP A 231 2.49 -6.11 -20.67
N LYS A 232 2.84 -5.17 -19.77
CA LYS A 232 2.73 -3.71 -20.01
C LYS A 232 4.08 -2.98 -19.90
N ALA A 233 5.07 -3.56 -19.24
CA ALA A 233 6.40 -2.98 -19.07
C ALA A 233 7.52 -4.02 -19.15
N ASN A 234 8.70 -3.58 -19.57
CA ASN A 234 9.96 -4.30 -19.47
C ASN A 234 10.74 -3.80 -18.25
N LEU A 235 11.46 -4.69 -17.58
CA LEU A 235 12.34 -4.34 -16.48
C LEU A 235 13.79 -4.71 -16.83
N GLU A 236 14.62 -3.70 -17.06
CA GLU A 236 16.05 -3.86 -17.28
C GLU A 236 16.79 -3.93 -15.94
N ILE A 237 17.38 -5.08 -15.65
CA ILE A 237 18.12 -5.31 -14.41
C ILE A 237 19.63 -5.23 -14.68
N ILE A 238 20.25 -4.17 -14.20
CA ILE A 238 21.68 -3.93 -14.39
C ILE A 238 22.46 -4.57 -13.24
N ILE A 239 23.41 -5.45 -13.56
CA ILE A 239 24.20 -6.18 -12.59
C ILE A 239 24.97 -5.22 -11.66
N GLU A 240 24.86 -5.48 -10.36
CA GLU A 240 25.57 -4.74 -9.32
C GLU A 240 26.75 -5.57 -8.78
N ASP A 241 27.80 -5.70 -9.59
CA ASP A 241 29.03 -6.37 -9.18
C ASP A 241 30.27 -5.73 -9.81
N LYS A 242 31.44 -6.09 -9.29
CA LYS A 242 32.72 -5.67 -9.83
C LYS A 242 32.88 -6.10 -11.29
N GLY A 243 33.29 -5.15 -12.14
CA GLY A 243 33.46 -5.38 -13.58
C GLY A 243 32.25 -5.01 -14.43
N TYR A 244 31.13 -4.61 -13.80
CA TYR A 244 29.94 -4.11 -14.48
C TYR A 244 29.81 -2.60 -14.30
N ASN A 245 29.52 -1.90 -15.40
CA ASN A 245 29.15 -0.49 -15.38
C ASN A 245 27.67 -0.37 -15.08
N ASN A 246 27.33 0.46 -14.09
CA ASN A 246 25.97 0.64 -13.63
C ASN A 246 25.78 2.05 -13.07
N THR A 247 25.02 2.91 -13.75
CA THR A 247 24.70 4.27 -13.30
C THR A 247 23.81 4.29 -12.06
N LEU A 248 23.03 3.23 -11.84
CA LEU A 248 22.18 3.00 -10.68
C LEU A 248 22.93 2.33 -9.51
N SER A 249 24.20 1.94 -9.70
CA SER A 249 25.15 1.58 -8.63
C SER A 249 26.61 1.82 -9.06
N PRO A 250 27.06 3.08 -9.07
CA PRO A 250 28.34 3.50 -9.67
C PRO A 250 29.57 3.14 -8.83
N LYS A 251 29.38 2.52 -7.66
CA LYS A 251 30.46 2.26 -6.69
C LYS A 251 31.61 1.43 -7.25
N TYR A 252 31.33 0.53 -8.20
CA TYR A 252 32.36 -0.30 -8.85
C TYR A 252 33.03 0.37 -10.06
N ALA A 253 32.37 1.37 -10.67
CA ALA A 253 32.94 2.19 -11.74
C ALA A 253 33.88 3.29 -11.19
N CYS A 254 33.75 3.62 -9.90
CA CYS A 254 34.56 4.64 -9.21
C CYS A 254 35.14 4.07 -7.89
N ASP A 255 36.15 3.20 -8.01
CA ASP A 255 36.78 2.47 -6.90
C ASP A 255 38.07 3.17 -6.42
N ILE A 256 37.92 4.11 -5.48
CA ILE A 256 39.08 4.65 -4.73
C ILE A 256 39.28 3.82 -3.46
N LYS A 257 40.51 3.33 -3.25
CA LYS A 257 40.96 2.83 -1.93
C LYS A 257 40.96 3.99 -0.93
N SER A 258 39.84 4.16 -0.23
CA SER A 258 39.52 5.39 0.51
C SER A 258 40.48 5.68 1.67
N LYS A 259 41.06 6.88 1.67
CA LYS A 259 41.51 7.59 2.88
C LYS A 259 40.37 8.40 3.52
N THR A 260 39.16 8.40 2.92
CA THR A 260 38.04 9.29 3.27
C THR A 260 37.13 8.73 4.37
N GLU A 261 37.04 7.40 4.51
CA GLU A 261 36.28 6.77 5.60
C GLU A 261 36.93 6.97 6.97
N GLU A 262 38.26 6.83 7.06
CA GLU A 262 39.03 7.14 8.26
C GLU A 262 38.80 8.60 8.69
N THR A 263 38.83 9.54 7.73
CA THR A 263 38.60 10.96 8.04
C THR A 263 37.16 11.26 8.50
N THR A 264 36.15 10.54 8.02
CA THR A 264 34.76 10.81 8.44
C THR A 264 34.49 10.32 9.86
N ARG A 265 35.02 9.14 10.21
CA ARG A 265 34.88 8.58 11.56
C ARG A 265 35.56 9.47 12.60
N ASP A 266 36.78 9.95 12.32
CA ASP A 266 37.53 10.82 13.22
C ASP A 266 36.79 12.14 13.52
N VAL A 267 36.07 12.68 12.53
CA VAL A 267 35.34 13.95 12.65
C VAL A 267 34.00 13.78 13.38
N THR A 268 33.34 12.62 13.25
CA THR A 268 31.99 12.40 13.79
C THR A 268 31.96 11.70 15.15
N THR A 269 33.04 10.98 15.53
CA THR A 269 33.15 10.30 16.83
C THR A 269 32.90 11.22 18.03
N PRO A 270 33.46 12.46 18.10
CA PRO A 270 33.18 13.34 19.22
C PRO A 270 31.70 13.71 19.39
N LEU A 271 30.95 13.80 18.28
CA LEU A 271 29.51 14.03 18.32
C LEU A 271 28.77 12.79 18.87
N LEU A 272 29.10 11.60 18.36
CA LEU A 272 28.52 10.33 18.82
C LEU A 272 28.69 10.17 20.33
N GLU A 273 29.91 10.37 20.84
CA GLU A 273 30.20 10.31 22.27
C GLU A 273 29.43 11.37 23.06
N ARG A 274 29.33 12.60 22.54
CA ARG A 274 28.63 13.71 23.20
C ARG A 274 27.15 13.41 23.38
N TYR A 275 26.45 13.04 22.31
CA TYR A 275 24.99 12.93 22.35
C TYR A 275 24.54 11.67 23.11
N THR A 276 25.26 10.56 22.94
CA THR A 276 24.91 9.28 23.59
C THR A 276 25.28 9.24 25.07
N LYS A 277 26.15 10.12 25.56
CA LYS A 277 26.70 10.08 26.93
C LYS A 277 25.63 9.88 28.01
N LYS A 278 24.53 10.64 27.94
CA LYS A 278 23.45 10.55 28.95
C LYS A 278 22.69 9.23 28.87
N ALA A 279 22.43 8.72 27.67
CA ALA A 279 21.82 7.42 27.47
C ALA A 279 22.74 6.27 27.95
N VAL A 280 24.04 6.35 27.65
CA VAL A 280 25.06 5.42 28.16
C VAL A 280 25.04 5.38 29.68
N GLU A 281 25.09 6.54 30.35
CA GLU A 281 25.05 6.62 31.81
C GLU A 281 23.72 6.09 32.37
N ARG A 282 22.59 6.43 31.75
CA ARG A 282 21.24 6.01 32.16
C ARG A 282 21.03 4.51 32.05
N LEU A 283 21.33 3.91 30.91
CA LEU A 283 21.03 2.51 30.62
C LEU A 283 22.03 1.55 31.26
N ASN A 284 23.30 1.94 31.42
CA ASN A 284 24.28 1.14 32.17
C ASN A 284 23.96 1.01 33.67
N ASN A 285 23.13 1.88 34.23
CA ASN A 285 22.65 1.74 35.61
C ASN A 285 21.53 0.70 35.76
N GLN A 286 20.97 0.22 34.65
CA GLN A 286 19.82 -0.69 34.58
C GLN A 286 20.20 -2.09 34.12
N ILE A 287 21.49 -2.34 33.87
CA ILE A 287 22.02 -3.64 33.41
C ILE A 287 23.30 -4.02 34.17
N GLU A 288 23.38 -5.29 34.56
CA GLU A 288 24.57 -5.88 35.18
C GLU A 288 25.08 -7.05 34.32
N GLY A 289 26.40 -7.19 34.20
CA GLY A 289 27.06 -8.27 33.42
C GLY A 289 27.68 -7.79 32.11
N ILE A 290 27.11 -6.75 31.48
CA ILE A 290 27.66 -6.08 30.29
C ILE A 290 27.73 -4.57 30.49
N ARG A 291 28.41 -3.86 29.59
CA ARG A 291 28.48 -2.39 29.56
C ARG A 291 28.24 -1.90 28.14
N PHE A 292 27.30 -0.97 27.97
CA PHE A 292 27.03 -0.31 26.70
C PHE A 292 28.02 0.82 26.42
N SER A 293 28.52 0.89 25.19
CA SER A 293 29.28 2.01 24.61
C SER A 293 28.37 3.01 23.89
N ALA A 294 28.96 4.09 23.35
CA ALA A 294 28.25 5.04 22.50
C ALA A 294 27.70 4.38 21.22
N GLU A 295 28.48 3.49 20.60
CA GLU A 295 28.06 2.70 19.44
C GLU A 295 26.88 1.78 19.78
N ASN A 296 26.85 1.18 20.98
CA ASN A 296 25.71 0.36 21.36
C ASN A 296 24.41 1.18 21.47
N ILE A 297 24.50 2.42 21.93
CA ILE A 297 23.33 3.32 21.97
C ILE A 297 22.85 3.67 20.56
N TYR A 298 23.76 4.01 19.65
CA TYR A 298 23.44 4.27 18.25
C TYR A 298 22.77 3.05 17.60
N GLU A 299 23.32 1.85 17.79
CA GLU A 299 22.75 0.62 17.23
C GLU A 299 21.40 0.22 17.86
N MET A 300 21.12 0.61 19.11
CA MET A 300 19.77 0.45 19.68
C MET A 300 18.74 1.37 19.00
N GLN A 301 19.15 2.57 18.55
CA GLN A 301 18.29 3.45 17.74
C GLN A 301 18.08 2.85 16.34
N ASP A 302 19.10 2.23 15.74
CA ASP A 302 18.96 1.44 14.51
C ASP A 302 17.99 0.27 14.70
N LEU A 303 18.09 -0.47 15.81
CA LEU A 303 17.18 -1.58 16.13
C LEU A 303 15.74 -1.12 16.24
N CYS A 304 15.47 0.06 16.83
CA CYS A 304 14.14 0.64 16.81
C CYS A 304 13.58 0.81 15.39
N ALA A 305 14.39 1.36 14.47
CA ALA A 305 13.97 1.58 13.09
C ALA A 305 13.73 0.26 12.34
N TYR A 306 14.67 -0.70 12.44
CA TYR A 306 14.56 -1.99 11.74
C TYR A 306 13.41 -2.84 12.29
N GLU A 307 13.33 -3.02 13.61
CA GLU A 307 12.27 -3.82 14.23
C GLU A 307 10.89 -3.21 13.98
N THR A 308 10.74 -1.88 13.99
CA THR A 308 9.43 -1.28 13.71
C THR A 308 9.02 -1.48 12.25
N ASN A 309 9.95 -1.32 11.31
CA ASN A 309 9.70 -1.54 9.88
C ASN A 309 9.42 -3.01 9.50
N ASN A 310 9.79 -3.96 10.37
CA ASN A 310 9.65 -5.40 10.15
C ASN A 310 8.56 -6.05 11.01
N ASN A 311 8.62 -5.84 12.32
CA ASN A 311 7.74 -6.44 13.32
C ASN A 311 6.49 -5.59 13.60
N GLY A 312 6.48 -4.36 13.11
CA GLY A 312 5.43 -3.37 13.32
C GLY A 312 5.61 -2.55 14.59
N PHE A 313 6.53 -2.90 15.48
CA PHE A 313 6.88 -2.10 16.65
C PHE A 313 8.28 -2.46 17.17
N SER A 314 8.84 -1.63 18.04
CA SER A 314 10.06 -1.95 18.78
C SER A 314 10.05 -1.36 20.19
N HIS A 315 10.48 -2.17 21.16
CA HIS A 315 10.70 -1.70 22.53
C HIS A 315 11.89 -0.75 22.67
N PHE A 316 12.84 -0.76 21.72
CA PHE A 316 13.98 0.15 21.76
C PHE A 316 13.57 1.61 21.53
N CYS A 317 12.48 1.86 20.81
CA CYS A 317 12.05 3.21 20.44
C CYS A 317 11.78 4.11 21.66
N GLY A 318 11.14 3.54 22.69
CA GLY A 318 10.80 4.26 23.93
C GLY A 318 11.97 4.51 24.89
N LEU A 319 13.17 4.00 24.59
CA LEU A 319 14.34 4.16 25.48
C LEU A 319 14.94 5.56 25.40
N PHE A 320 14.68 6.31 24.34
CA PHE A 320 15.38 7.55 24.00
C PHE A 320 14.49 8.79 24.13
N THR A 321 15.11 9.90 24.53
CA THR A 321 14.44 11.21 24.59
C THR A 321 14.31 11.83 23.21
N GLN A 322 13.46 12.84 23.07
CA GLN A 322 13.27 13.58 21.82
C GLN A 322 14.60 14.20 21.34
N GLN A 323 15.38 14.78 22.26
CA GLN A 323 16.69 15.34 21.92
C GLN A 323 17.68 14.24 21.46
N GLU A 324 17.65 13.05 22.06
CA GLU A 324 18.50 11.92 21.64
C GLU A 324 18.15 11.43 20.22
N TRP A 325 16.88 11.54 19.81
CA TRP A 325 16.43 11.29 18.43
C TRP A 325 16.82 12.41 17.46
N GLU A 326 16.64 13.68 17.82
CA GLU A 326 17.09 14.82 17.01
C GLU A 326 18.61 14.78 16.78
N ASP A 327 19.38 14.41 17.80
CA ASP A 327 20.84 14.29 17.72
C ASP A 327 21.27 13.06 16.89
N TYR A 328 20.51 11.97 16.92
CA TYR A 328 20.72 10.80 16.05
C TYR A 328 20.45 11.14 14.58
N GLU A 329 19.38 11.87 14.27
CA GLU A 329 19.12 12.39 12.92
C GLU A 329 20.27 13.31 12.45
N TYR A 330 20.73 14.20 13.32
CA TYR A 330 21.84 15.11 13.04
C TYR A 330 23.15 14.33 12.78
N TYR A 331 23.46 13.34 13.61
CA TYR A 331 24.63 12.48 13.45
C TYR A 331 24.58 11.71 12.12
N ASN A 332 23.45 11.07 11.80
CA ASN A 332 23.27 10.36 10.54
C ASN A 332 23.39 11.30 9.35
N SER A 333 22.75 12.48 9.41
CA SER A 333 22.85 13.51 8.38
C SER A 333 24.30 13.95 8.14
N TRP A 334 25.08 14.14 9.20
CA TRP A 334 26.50 14.51 9.08
C TRP A 334 27.35 13.40 8.46
N VAL A 335 27.20 12.16 8.94
CA VAL A 335 27.92 10.99 8.41
C VAL A 335 27.62 10.83 6.92
N TRP A 336 26.35 10.89 6.54
CA TRP A 336 25.90 10.76 5.15
C TRP A 336 26.39 11.90 4.27
N TYR A 337 26.33 13.15 4.76
CA TYR A 337 26.78 14.31 4.01
C TYR A 337 28.26 14.20 3.60
N ASN A 338 29.12 13.73 4.50
CA ASN A 338 30.56 13.57 4.24
C ASN A 338 30.93 12.30 3.46
N LYS A 339 30.14 11.24 3.56
CA LYS A 339 30.41 10.00 2.81
C LYS A 339 29.84 10.05 1.39
N ASN A 340 28.62 10.56 1.25
CA ASN A 340 27.80 10.33 0.06
C ASN A 340 27.27 11.60 -0.63
N MET A 341 27.56 12.78 -0.08
CA MET A 341 27.02 14.05 -0.58
C MET A 341 28.11 15.12 -0.79
N PHE A 342 27.80 16.41 -0.62
CA PHE A 342 28.71 17.53 -0.88
C PHE A 342 30.00 17.52 -0.05
N GLY A 343 30.03 16.84 1.10
CA GLY A 343 31.26 16.68 1.88
C GLY A 343 32.21 15.61 1.33
N SER A 344 31.76 14.80 0.37
CA SER A 344 32.52 13.72 -0.25
C SER A 344 33.16 14.16 -1.57
N SER A 345 34.46 13.89 -1.71
CA SER A 345 35.26 14.32 -2.86
C SER A 345 34.93 13.62 -4.18
N ASN A 346 34.22 12.49 -4.16
CA ASN A 346 33.90 11.72 -5.37
C ASN A 346 32.39 11.55 -5.59
N SER A 347 31.54 12.18 -4.79
CA SER A 347 30.08 12.03 -4.92
C SER A 347 29.55 12.60 -6.24
N ARG A 348 30.10 13.71 -6.73
CA ARG A 348 29.76 14.24 -8.07
C ARG A 348 30.10 13.24 -9.17
N ALA A 349 31.32 12.71 -9.15
CA ALA A 349 31.80 11.73 -10.13
C ALA A 349 30.94 10.46 -10.14
N LYS A 350 30.51 9.97 -8.97
CA LYS A 350 29.63 8.79 -8.89
C LYS A 350 28.23 9.06 -9.48
N GLY A 351 27.69 10.27 -9.33
CA GLY A 351 26.36 10.61 -9.85
C GLY A 351 26.33 11.02 -11.34
N VAL A 352 27.46 11.46 -11.92
CA VAL A 352 27.46 12.10 -13.25
C VAL A 352 27.02 11.19 -14.40
N GLY A 353 27.27 9.88 -14.30
CA GLY A 353 26.85 8.94 -15.34
C GLY A 353 25.33 8.90 -15.55
N TRP A 354 24.56 8.92 -14.45
CA TRP A 354 23.10 9.00 -14.52
C TRP A 354 22.64 10.38 -15.03
N VAL A 355 23.32 11.47 -14.66
CA VAL A 355 22.99 12.82 -15.14
C VAL A 355 23.13 12.92 -16.67
N GLU A 356 24.15 12.28 -17.25
CA GLU A 356 24.33 12.22 -18.70
C GLU A 356 23.27 11.37 -19.40
N GLU A 357 22.88 10.22 -18.83
CA GLU A 357 21.73 9.42 -19.31
C GLU A 357 20.42 10.21 -19.25
N PHE A 358 20.18 10.92 -18.15
CA PHE A 358 19.00 11.77 -17.97
C PHE A 358 18.97 12.89 -19.01
N LYS A 359 20.09 13.59 -19.23
CA LYS A 359 20.23 14.61 -20.28
C LYS A 359 19.96 14.02 -21.67
N GLN A 360 20.45 12.81 -21.95
CA GLN A 360 20.20 12.12 -23.22
C GLN A 360 18.70 11.89 -23.46
N ARG A 361 17.95 11.46 -22.43
CA ARG A 361 16.49 11.27 -22.50
C ARG A 361 15.71 12.58 -22.56
N LEU A 362 16.15 13.64 -21.86
CA LEU A 362 15.51 14.97 -21.95
C LEU A 362 15.61 15.55 -23.36
N THR A 363 16.77 15.38 -24.00
CA THR A 363 17.03 15.93 -25.35
C THR A 363 16.54 15.02 -26.48
N GLY A 364 16.02 13.82 -26.17
CA GLY A 364 15.63 12.83 -27.16
C GLY A 364 16.79 12.36 -28.05
N SER A 365 18.04 12.45 -27.56
CA SER A 365 19.22 12.13 -28.37
C SER A 365 19.43 10.62 -28.44
N SER A 366 19.32 10.05 -29.64
CA SER A 366 19.64 8.64 -29.90
C SER A 366 21.15 8.36 -30.05
N LYS A 367 22.00 9.40 -29.91
CA LYS A 367 23.46 9.27 -30.01
C LYS A 367 24.09 9.33 -28.63
N PHE A 368 24.80 8.26 -28.28
CA PHE A 368 25.65 8.22 -27.09
C PHE A 368 26.81 9.22 -27.20
N ASN A 369 27.09 9.96 -26.12
CA ASN A 369 28.22 10.87 -26.05
C ASN A 369 29.47 10.17 -25.48
N TRP A 370 30.40 9.81 -26.36
CA TRP A 370 31.64 9.14 -25.97
C TRP A 370 32.61 10.03 -25.17
N GLU A 371 32.42 11.34 -25.15
CA GLU A 371 33.27 12.27 -24.41
C GLU A 371 32.91 12.37 -22.92
N THR A 372 31.70 11.92 -22.54
CA THR A 372 31.17 11.99 -21.16
C THR A 372 30.92 10.60 -20.55
N LEU A 373 31.74 9.62 -20.93
CA LEU A 373 31.68 8.26 -20.42
C LEU A 373 32.19 8.17 -18.96
N ALA A 374 31.30 7.80 -18.04
CA ALA A 374 31.57 7.52 -16.64
C ALA A 374 31.10 6.10 -16.26
N SER A 375 30.02 5.98 -15.48
CA SER A 375 29.44 4.71 -15.02
C SER A 375 28.40 4.10 -15.97
N GLN A 376 28.16 4.72 -17.13
CA GLN A 376 27.26 4.24 -18.20
C GLN A 376 27.66 2.87 -18.73
N ASN A 377 26.64 2.05 -19.02
CA ASN A 377 26.84 0.78 -19.70
C ASN A 377 26.65 0.99 -21.21
N THR A 378 27.77 1.19 -21.92
CA THR A 378 27.75 1.47 -23.36
C THR A 378 27.04 0.41 -24.21
N THR A 379 26.92 -0.84 -23.77
CA THR A 379 26.18 -1.88 -24.49
C THR A 379 24.67 -1.65 -24.41
N LEU A 380 24.19 -1.24 -23.25
CA LEU A 380 22.78 -0.95 -23.01
C LEU A 380 22.41 0.43 -23.59
N ASP A 381 23.21 1.45 -23.28
CA ASP A 381 22.88 2.86 -23.57
C ASP A 381 22.99 3.23 -25.06
N THR A 382 23.66 2.40 -25.85
CA THR A 382 23.72 2.56 -27.32
C THR A 382 22.64 1.77 -28.06
N ASN A 383 21.88 0.93 -27.34
CA ASN A 383 20.84 0.10 -27.92
C ASN A 383 19.45 0.63 -27.51
N PRO A 384 18.64 1.14 -28.45
CA PRO A 384 17.32 1.72 -28.14
C PRO A 384 16.33 0.70 -27.56
N THR A 385 16.60 -0.61 -27.65
CA THR A 385 15.82 -1.65 -26.98
C THR A 385 15.92 -1.51 -25.46
N TYR A 386 17.14 -1.28 -24.94
CA TYR A 386 17.43 -1.24 -23.50
C TYR A 386 17.46 0.19 -22.94
N PHE A 387 17.74 1.16 -23.80
CA PHE A 387 17.78 2.58 -23.44
C PHE A 387 17.02 3.44 -24.47
N PRO A 388 15.68 3.35 -24.48
CA PRO A 388 14.85 4.22 -25.30
C PRO A 388 14.90 5.67 -24.79
N VAL A 389 14.69 6.63 -25.71
CA VAL A 389 14.75 8.09 -25.43
C VAL A 389 13.49 8.83 -25.86
N ASP A 390 12.49 8.09 -26.35
CA ASP A 390 11.21 8.58 -26.86
C ASP A 390 10.01 8.18 -26.00
N GLN A 391 10.24 7.56 -24.84
CA GLN A 391 9.19 7.30 -23.85
C GLN A 391 8.71 8.60 -23.20
N LYS A 392 7.48 8.60 -22.69
CA LYS A 392 6.96 9.66 -21.82
C LYS A 392 7.17 9.36 -20.34
N LEU A 393 7.31 8.09 -19.99
CA LEU A 393 7.53 7.61 -18.63
C LEU A 393 8.91 6.95 -18.53
N TYR A 394 9.71 7.34 -17.55
CA TYR A 394 10.99 6.72 -17.23
C TYR A 394 11.05 6.41 -15.74
N PHE A 395 11.26 5.14 -15.39
CA PHE A 395 11.29 4.68 -14.01
C PHE A 395 12.65 4.04 -13.71
N ASP A 396 13.43 4.67 -12.84
CA ASP A 396 14.73 4.17 -12.38
C ASP A 396 14.70 3.90 -10.87
N PHE A 397 15.15 2.71 -10.46
CA PHE A 397 15.22 2.31 -9.05
C PHE A 397 16.69 2.16 -8.63
N SER A 398 17.06 2.84 -7.55
CA SER A 398 18.45 2.88 -7.06
C SER A 398 18.55 2.91 -5.53
N HIS A 399 19.78 2.97 -5.00
CA HIS A 399 20.04 3.06 -3.57
C HIS A 399 20.06 4.53 -3.11
N ASP A 400 19.76 4.75 -1.83
CA ASP A 400 19.95 6.03 -1.13
C ASP A 400 21.28 6.73 -1.46
N THR A 401 22.39 6.00 -1.36
CA THR A 401 23.75 6.50 -1.64
C THR A 401 23.88 7.07 -3.04
N VAL A 402 23.29 6.40 -4.03
CA VAL A 402 23.35 6.80 -5.43
C VAL A 402 22.48 8.02 -5.68
N ILE A 403 21.28 8.08 -5.08
CA ILE A 403 20.42 9.26 -5.15
C ILE A 403 21.14 10.48 -4.56
N THR A 404 21.82 10.36 -3.43
CA THR A 404 22.62 11.47 -2.87
C THR A 404 23.81 11.85 -3.74
N HIS A 405 24.44 10.90 -4.43
CA HIS A 405 25.47 11.18 -5.43
C HIS A 405 24.89 11.95 -6.63
N ILE A 406 23.72 11.53 -7.13
CA ILE A 406 23.01 12.21 -8.22
C ILE A 406 22.64 13.64 -7.83
N PHE A 407 22.10 13.87 -6.63
CA PHE A 407 21.81 15.24 -6.15
C PHE A 407 23.07 16.09 -6.03
N THR A 408 24.18 15.50 -5.63
CA THR A 408 25.47 16.20 -5.58
C THR A 408 25.97 16.51 -6.99
N ALA A 409 25.86 15.57 -7.93
CA ALA A 409 26.24 15.74 -9.34
C ALA A 409 25.38 16.80 -10.03
N LEU A 410 24.07 16.77 -9.82
CA LEU A 410 23.12 17.80 -10.26
C LEU A 410 23.39 19.16 -9.63
N GLY A 411 24.15 19.25 -8.53
CA GLY A 411 24.45 20.52 -7.88
C GLY A 411 23.29 21.09 -7.06
N MET A 412 22.56 20.25 -6.33
CA MET A 412 21.45 20.64 -5.44
C MET A 412 21.93 21.44 -4.21
N GLU A 413 22.39 22.68 -4.42
CA GLU A 413 23.10 23.48 -3.43
C GLU A 413 22.27 23.85 -2.20
N GLN A 414 20.94 23.77 -2.28
CA GLN A 414 20.05 23.98 -1.13
C GLN A 414 20.33 23.01 0.03
N PHE A 415 20.91 21.85 -0.26
CA PHE A 415 21.29 20.87 0.76
C PHE A 415 22.70 21.09 1.33
N LYS A 416 23.46 22.08 0.82
CA LYS A 416 24.76 22.42 1.41
C LYS A 416 24.57 22.93 2.83
N THR A 417 25.34 22.37 3.74
CA THR A 417 25.34 22.80 5.15
C THR A 417 26.72 22.55 5.76
N ASN A 418 26.97 23.19 6.91
CA ASN A 418 28.17 22.98 7.70
C ASN A 418 27.80 22.34 9.03
N PHE A 419 28.24 21.11 9.23
CA PHE A 419 28.06 20.40 10.49
C PHE A 419 29.17 20.74 11.49
N THR A 420 28.83 20.73 12.78
CA THR A 420 29.78 20.94 13.87
C THR A 420 29.46 20.03 15.05
N VAL A 421 30.45 19.72 15.89
CA VAL A 421 30.26 18.85 17.07
C VAL A 421 29.23 19.41 18.04
N ASP A 422 29.16 20.75 18.17
CA ASP A 422 28.24 21.43 19.08
C ASP A 422 26.90 21.83 18.42
N GLY A 423 26.74 21.55 17.13
CA GLY A 423 25.55 21.94 16.37
C GLY A 423 24.33 21.08 16.65
N SER A 424 23.22 21.47 16.00
CA SER A 424 21.93 20.78 16.08
C SER A 424 21.21 20.72 14.74
N LEU A 425 20.22 19.83 14.63
CA LEU A 425 19.41 19.66 13.41
C LEU A 425 18.74 20.97 12.95
N ARG A 426 18.28 21.80 13.89
CA ARG A 426 17.61 23.08 13.63
C ARG A 426 18.50 24.13 12.97
N GLU A 427 19.82 23.95 13.04
CA GLU A 427 20.81 24.85 12.46
C GLU A 427 21.24 24.43 11.04
N THR A 428 20.66 23.35 10.51
CA THR A 428 21.04 22.77 9.22
C THR A 428 19.93 22.86 8.19
N ASN A 429 20.33 23.01 6.93
CA ASN A 429 19.42 22.92 5.78
C ASN A 429 19.33 21.49 5.22
N PHE A 430 19.91 20.49 5.90
CA PHE A 430 19.95 19.11 5.43
C PHE A 430 19.55 18.15 6.56
N GLN A 431 18.43 17.48 6.34
CA GLN A 431 17.92 16.40 7.17
C GLN A 431 17.80 15.16 6.28
N LEU A 432 18.54 14.11 6.62
CA LEU A 432 18.67 12.92 5.80
C LEU A 432 17.32 12.21 5.59
N SER A 433 16.52 12.12 6.65
CA SER A 433 15.18 11.50 6.61
C SER A 433 14.18 12.24 5.71
N LYS A 434 14.41 13.53 5.40
CA LYS A 434 13.61 14.29 4.43
C LYS A 434 14.03 14.07 2.98
N VAL A 435 15.27 13.64 2.75
CA VAL A 435 15.87 13.54 1.41
C VAL A 435 15.82 12.11 0.88
N VAL A 436 16.33 11.14 1.66
CA VAL A 436 16.36 9.73 1.29
C VAL A 436 15.84 8.83 2.42
N PRO A 437 14.57 8.98 2.89
CA PRO A 437 13.93 7.92 3.68
C PRO A 437 13.76 6.65 2.84
N PHE A 438 13.34 5.53 3.45
CA PHE A 438 12.96 4.36 2.66
C PHE A 438 11.86 4.72 1.67
N ALA A 439 11.88 4.08 0.49
CA ALA A 439 11.00 4.37 -0.62
C ALA A 439 10.93 5.87 -1.00
N SER A 440 11.99 6.66 -0.79
CA SER A 440 12.05 8.03 -1.31
C SER A 440 11.83 8.08 -2.82
N GLN A 441 11.33 9.21 -3.30
CA GLN A 441 10.95 9.41 -4.70
C GLN A 441 11.31 10.81 -5.17
N THR A 442 11.79 10.90 -6.39
CA THR A 442 12.10 12.16 -7.07
C THR A 442 11.49 12.13 -8.46
N TYR A 443 10.63 13.09 -8.76
CA TYR A 443 10.06 13.28 -10.09
C TYR A 443 10.72 14.48 -10.77
N PHE A 444 11.00 14.32 -12.06
CA PHE A 444 11.24 15.44 -12.97
C PHE A 444 10.13 15.45 -14.01
N GLU A 445 9.29 16.47 -13.96
CA GLU A 445 8.20 16.72 -14.91
C GLU A 445 8.68 17.69 -15.99
N ILE A 446 8.36 17.38 -17.24
CA ILE A 446 8.56 18.27 -18.39
C ILE A 446 7.21 18.85 -18.79
N ILE A 447 7.06 20.15 -18.59
CA ILE A 447 5.81 20.88 -18.78
C ILE A 447 5.91 21.69 -20.07
N GLU A 448 4.95 21.52 -20.96
CA GLU A 448 4.82 22.28 -22.21
C GLU A 448 3.62 23.21 -22.13
N CYS A 449 3.81 24.48 -22.50
CA CYS A 449 2.77 25.50 -22.41
C CYS A 449 2.56 26.24 -23.73
N ASP A 450 1.31 26.61 -24.02
CA ASP A 450 0.90 27.46 -25.14
C ASP A 450 1.23 28.94 -24.88
N GLY A 451 2.48 29.25 -24.54
CA GLY A 451 2.97 30.59 -24.22
C GLY A 451 3.78 30.64 -22.93
N GLU A 452 4.21 31.84 -22.55
CA GLU A 452 4.99 32.07 -21.33
C GLU A 452 4.11 32.06 -20.08
N VAL A 453 4.55 31.35 -19.04
CA VAL A 453 3.90 31.32 -17.73
C VAL A 453 4.59 32.31 -16.79
N SER A 454 3.81 33.17 -16.15
CA SER A 454 4.31 34.17 -15.21
C SER A 454 5.13 33.54 -14.06
N ALA A 455 6.35 34.07 -13.83
CA ALA A 455 7.23 33.65 -12.74
C ALA A 455 6.69 33.95 -11.33
N ASN A 456 5.73 34.88 -11.21
CA ASN A 456 5.12 35.33 -9.96
C ASN A 456 3.62 35.01 -9.92
N ARG A 457 3.20 33.85 -10.42
CA ARG A 457 1.78 33.46 -10.41
C ARG A 457 1.25 33.36 -8.98
N THR A 458 0.15 34.09 -8.70
CA THR A 458 -0.49 34.14 -7.37
C THR A 458 -1.89 33.53 -7.36
N GLU A 459 -2.44 33.17 -8.53
CA GLU A 459 -3.77 32.59 -8.72
C GLU A 459 -3.70 31.51 -9.80
N PRO A 460 -4.60 30.51 -9.83
CA PRO A 460 -4.74 29.59 -10.96
C PRO A 460 -5.04 30.40 -12.24
N GLU A 461 -4.10 30.45 -13.19
CA GLU A 461 -4.34 31.12 -14.47
C GLU A 461 -5.35 30.30 -15.29
N THR A 462 -6.60 30.76 -15.33
CA THR A 462 -7.73 30.10 -16.03
C THR A 462 -7.97 30.62 -17.45
N SER A 463 -7.22 31.63 -17.90
CA SER A 463 -7.43 32.26 -19.20
C SER A 463 -6.16 32.32 -20.06
N SER A 464 -6.21 31.66 -21.22
CA SER A 464 -5.22 31.78 -22.29
C SER A 464 -5.30 33.15 -22.97
N ASN A 465 -4.54 34.14 -22.50
CA ASN A 465 -4.20 35.30 -23.33
C ASN A 465 -2.85 35.05 -24.00
N SER A 466 -2.77 34.05 -24.87
CA SER A 466 -1.58 33.83 -25.71
C SER A 466 -1.83 34.29 -27.13
N THR A 467 -1.31 35.49 -27.41
CA THR A 467 -1.00 35.96 -28.76
C THR A 467 0.22 35.21 -29.28
N THR A 468 0.04 34.28 -30.21
CA THR A 468 1.03 33.84 -31.23
C THR A 468 2.50 33.86 -30.78
N GLY A 469 2.86 33.08 -29.75
CA GLY A 469 4.23 32.88 -29.27
C GLY A 469 4.70 31.44 -29.43
N THR A 470 6.01 31.23 -29.46
CA THR A 470 6.68 29.90 -29.48
C THR A 470 6.26 29.08 -28.23
N PRO A 471 6.04 27.76 -28.34
CA PRO A 471 5.79 26.91 -27.16
C PRO A 471 6.94 27.04 -26.16
N ASN A 472 6.63 27.20 -24.87
CA ASN A 472 7.63 27.25 -23.81
C ASN A 472 7.63 25.93 -23.04
N LYS A 473 8.84 25.43 -22.73
CA LYS A 473 9.03 24.21 -21.96
C LYS A 473 9.69 24.51 -20.62
N TYR A 474 9.26 23.82 -19.58
CA TYR A 474 9.77 23.95 -18.23
C TYR A 474 10.11 22.58 -17.64
N VAL A 475 11.06 22.56 -16.71
CA VAL A 475 11.40 21.41 -15.87
C VAL A 475 10.92 21.73 -14.46
N HIS A 476 10.22 20.78 -13.85
CA HIS A 476 9.74 20.85 -12.48
C HIS A 476 10.23 19.62 -11.71
N MET A 477 10.87 19.84 -10.55
CA MET A 477 11.40 18.77 -9.72
C MET A 477 10.60 18.65 -8.43
N ILE A 478 10.13 17.44 -8.14
CA ILE A 478 9.39 17.10 -6.92
C ILE A 478 10.22 16.08 -6.14
N LEU A 479 10.58 16.38 -4.89
CA LEU A 479 11.30 15.48 -3.99
C LEU A 479 10.42 15.12 -2.80
N ASN A 480 10.12 13.83 -2.66
CA ASN A 480 9.26 13.28 -1.59
C ASN A 480 7.98 14.10 -1.44
N ASP A 481 7.30 14.28 -2.58
CA ASP A 481 5.99 14.92 -2.72
C ASP A 481 5.96 16.45 -2.58
N HIS A 482 7.12 17.11 -2.57
CA HIS A 482 7.20 18.58 -2.59
C HIS A 482 8.09 19.16 -3.66
N THR A 483 7.66 20.30 -4.19
CA THR A 483 8.40 21.12 -5.15
C THR A 483 9.77 21.53 -4.60
N ILE A 484 10.80 21.38 -5.43
CA ILE A 484 12.13 21.96 -5.20
C ILE A 484 12.29 23.22 -6.06
N ASP A 485 12.73 24.31 -5.44
CA ASP A 485 13.09 25.54 -6.16
C ASP A 485 14.38 25.33 -6.98
N LEU A 486 14.26 25.11 -8.29
CA LEU A 486 15.44 24.92 -9.14
C LEU A 486 16.30 26.20 -9.23
N SER A 487 15.72 27.39 -9.07
CA SER A 487 16.47 28.65 -9.15
C SER A 487 17.45 28.86 -7.99
N LYS A 488 17.13 28.31 -6.80
CA LYS A 488 18.05 28.33 -5.65
C LYS A 488 19.23 27.38 -5.81
N ASN A 489 19.10 26.33 -6.62
CA ASN A 489 20.20 25.44 -6.92
C ASN A 489 21.05 25.98 -8.09
N PHE A 490 20.41 26.59 -9.10
CA PHE A 490 21.04 26.96 -10.38
C PHE A 490 20.82 28.45 -10.74
N PRO A 491 21.21 29.41 -9.88
CA PRO A 491 20.82 30.81 -10.02
C PRO A 491 21.37 31.51 -11.27
N GLU A 492 22.41 30.96 -11.90
CA GLU A 492 22.98 31.49 -13.16
C GLU A 492 22.20 31.06 -14.42
N TYR A 493 21.36 30.03 -14.30
CA TYR A 493 20.65 29.40 -15.44
C TYR A 493 19.13 29.48 -15.29
N CYS A 494 18.60 29.25 -14.09
CA CYS A 494 17.18 29.23 -13.81
C CYS A 494 16.75 30.56 -13.18
N SER A 495 15.75 31.23 -13.77
CA SER A 495 15.20 32.46 -13.21
C SER A 495 14.47 32.17 -11.89
N PRO A 496 14.48 33.08 -10.89
CA PRO A 496 13.65 32.91 -9.69
C PRO A 496 12.16 32.87 -10.01
N ARG A 497 11.47 31.84 -9.53
CA ARG A 497 10.03 31.64 -9.74
C ARG A 497 9.36 31.09 -8.48
N VAL A 498 8.13 31.52 -8.22
CA VAL A 498 7.37 31.08 -7.03
C VAL A 498 6.94 29.61 -7.10
N ASP A 499 6.88 29.06 -8.32
CA ASP A 499 6.52 27.66 -8.61
C ASP A 499 7.72 26.71 -8.66
N GLY A 500 8.94 27.22 -8.44
CA GLY A 500 10.17 26.42 -8.42
C GLY A 500 10.60 25.84 -9.77
N TRP A 501 9.90 26.17 -10.87
CA TRP A 501 10.22 25.66 -12.20
C TRP A 501 11.52 26.27 -12.76
N CYS A 502 12.10 25.62 -13.77
CA CYS A 502 13.19 26.17 -14.57
C CYS A 502 12.87 26.08 -16.06
N GLU A 503 13.26 27.08 -16.84
CA GLU A 503 13.18 27.02 -18.30
C GLU A 503 13.99 25.83 -18.84
N PHE A 504 13.37 25.00 -19.68
CA PHE A 504 13.94 23.72 -20.14
C PHE A 504 15.30 23.86 -20.80
N ASP A 505 15.44 24.77 -21.77
CA ASP A 505 16.71 24.95 -22.49
C ASP A 505 17.83 25.45 -21.57
N SER A 506 17.49 26.30 -20.59
CA SER A 506 18.44 26.76 -19.58
C SER A 506 18.90 25.62 -18.67
N PHE A 507 17.96 24.77 -18.25
CA PHE A 507 18.27 23.59 -17.44
C PHE A 507 19.15 22.59 -18.21
N VAL A 508 18.83 22.27 -19.47
CA VAL A 508 19.66 21.40 -20.31
C VAL A 508 21.08 21.97 -20.48
N LYS A 509 21.19 23.27 -20.75
CA LYS A 509 22.48 23.96 -20.84
C LYS A 509 23.29 23.90 -19.54
N TYR A 510 22.61 23.97 -18.39
CA TYR A 510 23.25 23.77 -17.10
C TYR A 510 23.83 22.35 -16.97
N LEU A 511 23.08 21.32 -17.39
CA LEU A 511 23.54 19.93 -17.34
C LEU A 511 24.84 19.70 -18.14
N ASP A 512 25.06 20.43 -19.24
CA ASP A 512 26.31 20.34 -20.02
C ASP A 512 27.56 20.79 -19.24
N THR A 513 27.39 21.59 -18.19
CA THR A 513 28.50 22.03 -17.35
C THR A 513 28.91 21.00 -16.29
N LEU A 514 28.02 20.08 -15.96
CA LEU A 514 28.19 19.18 -14.82
C LEU A 514 29.27 18.12 -15.04
N TRP A 515 29.52 17.75 -16.29
CA TRP A 515 30.60 16.83 -16.65
C TRP A 515 31.97 17.36 -16.20
N GLU A 516 32.30 18.60 -16.57
CA GLU A 516 33.60 19.20 -16.23
C GLU A 516 33.76 19.38 -14.71
N VAL A 517 32.66 19.70 -14.01
CA VAL A 517 32.65 19.88 -12.55
C VAL A 517 32.77 18.56 -11.79
N ALA A 518 32.31 17.46 -12.38
CA ALA A 518 32.41 16.14 -11.77
C ALA A 518 33.84 15.59 -11.77
N ASP A 519 34.67 16.01 -12.74
CA ASP A 519 36.07 15.62 -12.91
C ASP A 519 36.29 14.11 -12.70
N PHE A 520 35.51 13.30 -13.42
CA PHE A 520 35.36 11.87 -13.17
C PHE A 520 36.70 11.12 -13.11
N GLU A 521 37.60 11.41 -14.05
CA GLU A 521 38.90 10.74 -14.15
C GLU A 521 39.79 11.00 -12.93
N GLU A 522 39.92 12.27 -12.52
CA GLU A 522 40.70 12.64 -11.34
C GLU A 522 40.03 12.10 -10.08
N ALA A 523 38.72 12.33 -9.95
CA ALA A 523 37.95 11.99 -8.76
C ALA A 523 37.79 10.48 -8.54
N CYS A 524 37.97 9.63 -9.55
CA CYS A 524 37.82 8.17 -9.42
C CYS A 524 39.13 7.40 -9.59
N PHE A 525 40.14 7.93 -10.29
CA PHE A 525 41.34 7.17 -10.64
C PHE A 525 42.69 7.81 -10.25
N SER A 526 42.71 9.05 -9.76
CA SER A 526 43.96 9.69 -9.37
C SER A 526 44.59 9.02 -8.14
N GLY A 527 45.84 8.56 -8.31
CA GLY A 527 46.53 7.66 -7.38
C GLY A 527 46.81 6.25 -7.93
N THR A 528 46.26 5.88 -9.09
CA THR A 528 46.46 4.54 -9.69
C THR A 528 47.07 4.51 -11.09
N TYR A 529 47.28 5.65 -11.76
CA TYR A 529 47.90 5.67 -13.10
C TYR A 529 48.96 6.75 -13.26
N ASN A 530 50.18 6.31 -13.58
CA ASN A 530 51.23 7.15 -14.14
C ASN A 530 50.85 7.43 -15.59
N THR A 531 50.71 8.71 -15.95
CA THR A 531 50.20 9.20 -17.23
C THR A 531 51.11 8.85 -18.41
N THR A 532 50.98 7.65 -18.99
CA THR A 532 51.22 7.39 -20.41
C THR A 532 50.65 6.02 -20.83
N GLN A 533 49.91 6.00 -21.96
CA GLN A 533 49.12 4.88 -22.54
C GLN A 533 47.72 4.76 -21.90
N ILE A 534 46.59 4.91 -22.59
CA ILE A 534 46.20 4.37 -23.89
C ILE A 534 45.27 5.35 -24.61
N LYS A 535 45.71 5.90 -25.74
CA LYS A 535 44.85 6.34 -26.86
C LYS A 535 45.22 5.44 -28.03
N LEU A 536 44.49 4.34 -28.21
CA LEU A 536 44.25 3.64 -29.48
C LEU A 536 43.67 2.26 -29.16
N LEU A 537 42.39 2.06 -29.43
CA LEU A 537 41.94 0.91 -30.23
C LEU A 537 40.50 1.16 -30.69
N LEU A 538 40.38 1.70 -31.89
CA LEU A 538 39.15 1.64 -32.69
C LEU A 538 39.54 1.03 -34.04
N LEU A 539 38.69 0.10 -34.48
CA LEU A 539 38.62 -0.59 -35.77
C LEU A 539 39.55 -1.79 -35.99
N ALA A 540 38.96 -2.99 -35.91
CA ALA A 540 38.60 -3.76 -37.12
C ALA A 540 37.86 -5.06 -36.76
N THR A 541 36.69 -5.28 -37.36
CA THR A 541 36.31 -6.44 -38.20
C THR A 541 34.78 -6.44 -38.34
N SER A 542 34.23 -6.13 -39.51
CA SER A 542 33.96 -7.03 -40.64
C SER A 542 32.50 -7.52 -40.62
N ILE A 543 31.73 -6.90 -41.52
CA ILE A 543 30.40 -7.31 -41.98
C ILE A 543 30.43 -8.78 -42.39
N THR A 544 29.55 -9.60 -41.81
CA THR A 544 28.99 -10.78 -42.49
C THR A 544 27.49 -10.77 -42.32
N THR A 545 26.79 -10.54 -43.43
CA THR A 545 25.38 -10.81 -43.62
C THR A 545 25.15 -12.31 -43.61
N ILE A 546 24.27 -12.81 -42.75
CA ILE A 546 23.59 -14.10 -42.96
C ILE A 546 22.09 -13.84 -43.06
N SER A 547 21.56 -14.34 -44.16
CA SER A 547 20.18 -14.31 -44.63
C SER A 547 19.18 -14.87 -43.62
N ALA A 548 18.07 -14.15 -43.46
CA ALA A 548 16.82 -14.66 -42.91
C ALA A 548 16.27 -15.81 -43.75
N LEU A 549 15.77 -16.85 -43.09
CA LEU A 549 14.80 -17.81 -43.62
C LEU A 549 13.50 -17.66 -42.82
N PRO A 550 12.33 -17.80 -43.45
CA PRO A 550 11.05 -17.65 -42.78
C PRO A 550 10.69 -18.97 -42.07
N ILE A 551 10.27 -18.89 -40.82
CA ILE A 551 9.57 -19.98 -40.13
C ILE A 551 8.19 -19.46 -39.75
N GLY A 552 7.21 -20.32 -40.03
CA GLY A 552 5.79 -20.00 -40.09
C GLY A 552 5.19 -19.53 -38.78
N ILE A 553 4.12 -18.75 -38.94
CA ILE A 553 3.16 -18.38 -37.92
C ILE A 553 2.39 -19.64 -37.54
N ASP A 554 2.59 -20.13 -36.32
CA ASP A 554 1.59 -20.96 -35.64
C ASP A 554 0.75 -20.05 -34.75
N THR A 555 -0.52 -19.94 -35.12
CA THR A 555 -1.57 -19.38 -34.27
C THR A 555 -1.84 -20.35 -33.11
N PRO A 556 -1.88 -19.91 -31.84
CA PRO A 556 -2.51 -20.70 -30.80
C PRO A 556 -4.01 -20.63 -31.01
N VAL A 557 -4.58 -21.74 -31.48
CA VAL A 557 -5.99 -22.03 -31.26
C VAL A 557 -6.11 -22.37 -29.78
N ALA A 558 -6.91 -21.60 -29.04
CA ALA A 558 -7.29 -21.92 -27.67
C ALA A 558 -8.08 -23.23 -27.67
N ASN A 559 -7.38 -24.35 -27.51
CA ASN A 559 -7.97 -25.59 -27.06
C ASN A 559 -8.06 -25.48 -25.54
N VAL A 560 -9.28 -25.37 -25.02
CA VAL A 560 -9.58 -25.55 -23.60
C VAL A 560 -9.23 -27.00 -23.26
N THR A 561 -8.01 -27.22 -22.76
CA THR A 561 -7.65 -28.43 -22.04
C THR A 561 -8.33 -28.37 -20.69
N LEU A 562 -9.06 -29.44 -20.31
CA LEU A 562 -9.45 -29.66 -18.92
C LEU A 562 -8.17 -29.57 -18.09
N SER A 563 -8.05 -28.51 -17.28
CA SER A 563 -6.87 -28.27 -16.46
C SER A 563 -6.67 -29.41 -15.46
N GLU A 564 -5.43 -29.89 -15.32
CA GLU A 564 -5.02 -30.77 -14.21
C GLU A 564 -4.81 -29.96 -12.90
N ASP A 565 -4.92 -28.63 -12.95
CA ASP A 565 -4.86 -27.75 -11.78
C ASP A 565 -6.08 -27.96 -10.89
N LEU A 566 -5.84 -28.27 -9.62
CA LEU A 566 -6.89 -28.44 -8.63
C LEU A 566 -7.57 -27.11 -8.32
N PHE A 567 -6.88 -25.97 -8.44
CA PHE A 567 -7.38 -24.63 -8.12
C PHE A 567 -7.17 -23.66 -9.29
N PRO A 568 -7.88 -23.86 -10.42
CA PRO A 568 -7.72 -23.01 -11.58
C PRO A 568 -8.17 -21.57 -11.26
N THR A 569 -7.31 -20.59 -11.55
CA THR A 569 -7.64 -19.16 -11.38
C THR A 569 -8.33 -18.57 -12.61
N ASP A 570 -8.10 -19.12 -13.80
CA ASP A 570 -8.92 -18.83 -14.99
C ASP A 570 -10.03 -19.88 -15.16
N ILE A 571 -11.24 -19.48 -14.81
CA ILE A 571 -12.45 -20.30 -14.95
C ILE A 571 -13.40 -19.79 -16.05
N GLY A 572 -12.96 -18.84 -16.88
CA GLY A 572 -13.70 -18.36 -18.05
C GLY A 572 -15.02 -17.63 -17.75
N PHE A 573 -15.24 -17.18 -16.52
CA PHE A 573 -16.50 -16.56 -16.07
C PHE A 573 -16.28 -15.27 -15.27
N LEU A 574 -15.64 -14.27 -15.90
CA LEU A 574 -15.27 -13.00 -15.24
C LEU A 574 -16.41 -11.97 -15.15
N GLY A 575 -17.52 -12.19 -15.85
CA GLY A 575 -18.63 -11.24 -15.97
C GLY A 575 -18.45 -10.23 -17.13
N LYS A 576 -19.27 -9.17 -17.15
CA LYS A 576 -19.15 -8.08 -18.14
C LYS A 576 -18.27 -6.97 -17.59
N THR A 577 -17.16 -6.68 -18.26
CA THR A 577 -16.18 -5.70 -17.79
C THR A 577 -15.78 -4.70 -18.88
N ALA A 578 -15.33 -3.52 -18.47
CA ALA A 578 -14.76 -2.50 -19.34
C ALA A 578 -13.71 -1.69 -18.57
N THR A 579 -12.56 -1.45 -19.19
CA THR A 579 -11.53 -0.55 -18.68
C THR A 579 -11.93 0.91 -18.90
N ALA A 580 -11.28 1.82 -18.18
CA ALA A 580 -11.51 3.25 -18.28
C ALA A 580 -10.23 3.99 -18.67
N ASP A 581 -10.38 5.28 -19.01
CA ASP A 581 -9.24 6.16 -19.22
C ASP A 581 -8.45 6.34 -17.92
N ALA A 582 -7.13 6.42 -18.03
CA ALA A 582 -6.28 6.67 -16.88
C ALA A 582 -6.48 8.09 -16.31
N PRO A 583 -6.28 8.31 -15.00
CA PRO A 583 -6.29 9.64 -14.37
C PRO A 583 -5.02 10.45 -14.69
N PHE A 584 -5.11 11.77 -14.49
CA PHE A 584 -3.99 12.72 -14.64
C PHE A 584 -4.02 13.79 -13.55
N LEU A 585 -4.04 13.38 -12.28
CA LEU A 585 -4.19 14.31 -11.14
C LEU A 585 -3.13 15.40 -11.09
N ALA A 586 -1.94 15.17 -11.63
CA ALA A 586 -0.91 16.21 -11.72
C ALA A 586 -1.40 17.43 -12.52
N GLU A 587 -2.25 17.24 -13.53
CA GLU A 587 -2.86 18.32 -14.31
C GLU A 587 -4.27 18.70 -13.84
N THR A 588 -5.10 17.72 -13.48
CA THR A 588 -6.56 17.92 -13.39
C THR A 588 -7.10 18.10 -11.97
N ASN A 589 -6.26 18.15 -10.93
CA ASN A 589 -6.76 18.23 -9.55
C ASN A 589 -7.54 19.54 -9.28
N GLY A 590 -8.86 19.43 -9.28
CA GLY A 590 -9.78 20.55 -9.09
C GLY A 590 -9.75 21.18 -7.70
N ALA A 591 -9.29 20.50 -6.64
CA ALA A 591 -9.26 21.08 -5.29
C ALA A 591 -8.28 22.25 -5.21
N ALA A 592 -7.09 22.10 -5.78
CA ALA A 592 -6.09 23.16 -5.85
C ALA A 592 -6.52 24.32 -6.77
N ILE A 593 -7.27 24.02 -7.82
CA ILE A 593 -7.83 25.03 -8.75
C ILE A 593 -9.00 25.80 -8.09
N THR A 594 -9.81 25.13 -7.27
CA THR A 594 -11.07 25.68 -6.72
C THR A 594 -10.87 26.49 -5.44
N TYR A 595 -9.97 26.07 -4.55
CA TYR A 595 -9.80 26.73 -3.24
C TYR A 595 -8.76 27.85 -3.24
N GLY A 596 -7.95 28.01 -4.29
CA GLY A 596 -7.04 29.15 -4.47
C GLY A 596 -5.97 29.32 -3.38
N VAL A 597 -5.78 28.33 -2.51
CA VAL A 597 -4.75 28.36 -1.48
C VAL A 597 -3.55 27.58 -2.00
N PRO A 598 -2.36 28.21 -2.13
CA PRO A 598 -1.11 27.47 -2.23
C PRO A 598 -1.01 26.57 -0.99
N THR A 599 -1.26 25.28 -1.16
CA THR A 599 -1.16 24.34 -0.06
C THR A 599 0.30 24.07 0.22
N SER A 600 0.68 23.96 1.50
CA SER A 600 2.03 23.49 1.86
C SER A 600 2.27 22.02 1.49
N SER A 601 1.24 21.29 1.02
CA SER A 601 1.34 19.97 0.38
C SER A 601 0.23 19.80 -0.65
N TYR A 602 0.58 19.64 -1.93
CA TYR A 602 -0.41 19.34 -2.99
C TYR A 602 -0.81 17.85 -3.04
N THR A 603 -0.18 17.00 -2.24
CA THR A 603 -0.44 15.55 -2.31
C THR A 603 -0.52 14.96 -0.92
N LEU A 604 -1.70 14.44 -0.59
CA LEU A 604 -1.91 13.60 0.57
C LEU A 604 -1.16 12.27 0.37
N PRO A 605 -0.84 11.52 1.45
CA PRO A 605 -0.22 10.20 1.34
C PRO A 605 -1.10 9.17 0.62
N GLN A 606 -2.37 9.52 0.39
CA GLN A 606 -3.37 8.72 -0.29
C GLN A 606 -3.43 9.06 -1.79
N PRO A 607 -3.72 8.09 -2.67
CA PRO A 607 -3.78 8.29 -4.11
C PRO A 607 -4.97 9.16 -4.59
N ILE A 608 -5.89 9.51 -3.69
CA ILE A 608 -7.09 10.30 -3.96
C ILE A 608 -7.08 11.63 -3.20
N GLU A 609 -7.67 12.65 -3.80
CA GLU A 609 -7.90 13.97 -3.24
C GLU A 609 -9.11 13.94 -2.30
N THR A 610 -8.86 14.15 -1.00
CA THR A 610 -9.91 14.20 0.03
C THR A 610 -10.04 15.57 0.69
N ALA A 611 -9.41 16.61 0.14
CA ALA A 611 -9.53 17.97 0.66
C ALA A 611 -10.84 18.65 0.24
N ILE A 612 -11.53 18.19 -0.81
CA ILE A 612 -12.85 18.73 -1.18
C ILE A 612 -13.82 18.45 -0.04
N GLN A 613 -14.39 19.52 0.50
CA GLN A 613 -15.36 19.48 1.60
C GLN A 613 -16.78 19.75 1.09
N ALA A 614 -17.76 19.48 1.95
CA ALA A 614 -19.12 19.95 1.73
C ALA A 614 -19.18 21.48 1.58
N ARG A 615 -20.17 21.96 0.82
CA ARG A 615 -20.33 23.39 0.47
C ARG A 615 -20.36 24.32 1.68
N ASP A 616 -20.94 23.89 2.79
CA ASP A 616 -21.13 24.66 4.02
C ASP A 616 -20.39 24.06 5.22
N HIS A 617 -19.31 23.29 4.94
CA HIS A 617 -18.49 22.59 5.94
C HIS A 617 -18.02 23.49 7.08
N ARG A 618 -18.05 22.96 8.29
CA ARG A 618 -17.62 23.58 9.55
C ARG A 618 -16.70 22.63 10.32
N ASN A 619 -15.86 23.21 11.18
CA ASN A 619 -15.04 22.42 12.10
C ASN A 619 -15.90 21.43 12.91
N GLY A 620 -15.57 20.15 12.82
CA GLY A 620 -16.28 19.06 13.49
C GLY A 620 -17.36 18.38 12.64
N ASP A 621 -17.62 18.85 11.43
CA ASP A 621 -18.44 18.11 10.47
C ASP A 621 -17.74 16.82 10.01
N GLN A 622 -18.53 15.78 9.77
CA GLN A 622 -18.01 14.50 9.28
C GLN A 622 -17.47 14.65 7.86
N ASN A 623 -16.36 13.96 7.56
CA ASN A 623 -15.78 13.95 6.24
C ASN A 623 -16.73 13.32 5.22
N ILE A 624 -16.97 13.98 4.08
CA ILE A 624 -17.95 13.53 3.07
C ILE A 624 -17.62 12.14 2.51
N TYR A 625 -16.34 11.76 2.42
CA TYR A 625 -15.94 10.43 1.92
C TYR A 625 -16.35 9.30 2.87
N GLU A 626 -16.64 9.60 4.13
CA GLU A 626 -17.22 8.68 5.12
C GLU A 626 -18.76 8.66 5.07
N LEU A 627 -19.37 9.42 4.16
CA LEU A 627 -20.82 9.54 3.96
C LEU A 627 -21.25 9.03 2.56
N PHE A 628 -20.40 8.24 1.88
CA PHE A 628 -20.70 7.71 0.54
C PHE A 628 -21.48 6.38 0.57
N GLY A 629 -22.02 5.98 1.72
CA GLY A 629 -22.66 4.68 1.93
C GLY A 629 -21.68 3.54 1.65
N SER A 630 -22.17 2.51 0.95
CA SER A 630 -21.33 1.39 0.50
C SER A 630 -20.28 1.77 -0.53
N LEU A 631 -20.25 3.02 -1.03
CA LEU A 631 -19.26 3.53 -1.98
C LEU A 631 -18.12 4.31 -1.32
N SER A 632 -18.13 4.43 0.01
CA SER A 632 -17.02 5.02 0.75
C SER A 632 -15.74 4.23 0.45
N PRO A 633 -14.61 4.92 0.12
CA PRO A 633 -13.30 4.27 0.22
C PRO A 633 -13.11 3.77 1.65
N TYR A 634 -12.25 2.75 1.84
CA TYR A 634 -12.00 2.25 3.18
C TYR A 634 -11.50 3.35 4.11
N TYR A 635 -12.06 3.40 5.32
CA TYR A 635 -11.58 4.24 6.42
C TYR A 635 -11.75 3.48 7.74
N VAL A 636 -10.99 3.90 8.76
CA VAL A 636 -11.15 3.41 10.13
C VAL A 636 -12.25 4.25 10.79
N SER A 637 -13.35 3.61 11.21
CA SER A 637 -14.48 4.30 11.86
C SER A 637 -14.15 4.72 13.30
N ASP A 638 -15.07 5.41 13.97
CA ASP A 638 -15.00 5.73 15.41
C ASP A 638 -15.35 4.53 16.32
N GLY A 639 -15.58 3.36 15.73
CA GLY A 639 -15.86 2.10 16.42
C GLY A 639 -17.32 1.92 16.85
N TRP A 640 -17.53 0.94 17.74
CA TRP A 640 -18.87 0.42 18.06
C TRP A 640 -19.29 0.67 19.52
N GLY A 641 -18.70 1.68 20.15
CA GLY A 641 -18.93 2.03 21.55
C GLY A 641 -18.33 1.02 22.54
N VAL A 642 -17.20 0.42 22.16
CA VAL A 642 -16.41 -0.55 22.94
C VAL A 642 -14.96 -0.16 22.80
N TYR A 643 -14.21 -0.19 23.91
CA TYR A 643 -12.76 0.02 23.85
C TYR A 643 -12.09 -1.25 23.36
N ASP A 644 -11.02 -1.09 22.64
CA ASP A 644 -10.19 -2.19 22.21
C ASP A 644 -9.14 -2.47 23.30
N TYR A 645 -8.92 -3.75 23.59
CA TYR A 645 -8.06 -4.21 24.68
C TYR A 645 -6.98 -5.15 24.14
N GLY A 646 -5.71 -4.90 24.49
CA GLY A 646 -4.59 -5.78 24.11
C GLY A 646 -4.73 -7.21 24.65
N LEU A 647 -4.07 -8.18 24.04
CA LEU A 647 -4.22 -9.57 24.46
C LEU A 647 -3.57 -9.83 25.84
N PRO A 648 -4.23 -10.49 26.81
CA PRO A 648 -3.60 -10.85 28.09
C PRO A 648 -2.41 -11.80 27.89
N LYS A 649 -1.41 -11.72 28.77
CA LYS A 649 -0.15 -12.50 28.63
C LYS A 649 -0.36 -14.01 28.64
N GLN A 650 -1.40 -14.49 29.32
CA GLN A 650 -1.78 -15.90 29.41
C GLN A 650 -2.62 -16.39 28.22
N CYS A 651 -2.92 -15.52 27.25
CA CYS A 651 -3.76 -15.83 26.11
C CYS A 651 -2.97 -15.87 24.81
N SER A 652 -3.45 -16.68 23.87
CA SER A 652 -2.89 -16.80 22.53
C SER A 652 -3.99 -16.85 21.47
N ILE A 653 -3.81 -16.15 20.36
CA ILE A 653 -4.68 -16.28 19.19
C ILE A 653 -4.19 -17.52 18.41
N ASN A 654 -5.07 -18.49 18.18
CA ASN A 654 -4.70 -19.76 17.54
C ASN A 654 -5.33 -19.98 16.16
N GLN A 655 -6.39 -19.23 15.84
CA GLN A 655 -7.10 -19.30 14.57
C GLN A 655 -7.74 -17.94 14.27
N VAL A 656 -7.78 -17.55 13.00
CA VAL A 656 -8.47 -16.34 12.53
C VAL A 656 -9.24 -16.62 11.25
N HIS A 657 -10.47 -16.08 11.19
CA HIS A 657 -11.27 -16.04 9.97
C HIS A 657 -11.43 -14.61 9.51
N VAL A 658 -11.12 -14.35 8.25
CA VAL A 658 -11.22 -13.05 7.61
C VAL A 658 -12.33 -13.11 6.57
N LEU A 659 -13.32 -12.25 6.72
CA LEU A 659 -14.35 -12.00 5.71
C LEU A 659 -14.12 -10.62 5.11
N SER A 660 -13.77 -10.61 3.83
CA SER A 660 -13.27 -9.45 3.09
C SER A 660 -14.25 -9.03 2.00
N ARG A 661 -14.57 -7.73 1.92
CA ARG A 661 -15.26 -7.17 0.75
C ARG A 661 -14.25 -6.85 -0.36
N HIS A 662 -14.69 -6.91 -1.61
CA HIS A 662 -13.92 -6.31 -2.71
C HIS A 662 -13.54 -4.84 -2.48
N GLY A 663 -12.50 -4.39 -3.17
CA GLY A 663 -12.01 -3.01 -3.12
C GLY A 663 -12.90 -2.02 -3.86
N SER A 664 -12.47 -0.77 -3.86
CA SER A 664 -13.05 0.28 -4.70
C SER A 664 -13.10 -0.19 -6.15
N ARG A 665 -14.25 0.02 -6.78
CA ARG A 665 -14.55 -0.48 -8.12
C ARG A 665 -15.27 0.57 -8.95
N TYR A 666 -15.22 0.37 -10.25
CA TYR A 666 -16.09 1.09 -11.17
C TYR A 666 -17.57 0.76 -10.94
N PRO A 667 -18.49 1.60 -11.42
CA PRO A 667 -19.91 1.26 -11.51
C PRO A 667 -20.12 -0.05 -12.28
N THR A 668 -21.23 -0.75 -12.04
CA THR A 668 -21.61 -1.92 -12.86
C THR A 668 -22.14 -1.53 -14.23
N SER A 669 -22.64 -0.30 -14.38
CA SER A 669 -23.04 0.31 -15.64
C SER A 669 -23.17 1.83 -15.48
N PRO A 670 -23.07 2.62 -16.57
CA PRO A 670 -23.31 4.06 -16.50
C PRO A 670 -24.73 4.40 -16.04
N ASN A 671 -24.83 5.31 -15.06
CA ASN A 671 -26.10 5.78 -14.53
C ASN A 671 -26.88 6.64 -15.55
N SER A 672 -28.14 6.94 -15.25
CA SER A 672 -29.05 7.61 -16.19
C SER A 672 -28.57 9.04 -16.50
N LEU A 673 -28.13 9.75 -15.47
CA LEU A 673 -27.59 11.09 -15.53
C LEU A 673 -26.33 11.16 -16.40
N SER A 674 -25.39 10.22 -16.28
CA SER A 674 -24.16 10.20 -17.11
C SER A 674 -24.50 10.11 -18.59
N LYS A 675 -25.51 9.31 -18.94
CA LYS A 675 -26.02 9.20 -20.31
C LYS A 675 -26.72 10.49 -20.75
N LEU A 676 -27.39 11.20 -19.85
CA LEU A 676 -28.02 12.48 -20.17
C LEU A 676 -26.96 13.57 -20.42
N LEU A 677 -25.96 13.67 -19.54
CA LEU A 677 -24.87 14.65 -19.61
C LEU A 677 -23.98 14.47 -20.85
N SER A 678 -23.82 13.25 -21.36
CA SER A 678 -23.00 12.98 -22.54
C SER A 678 -23.55 13.58 -23.84
N HIS A 679 -24.83 13.96 -23.90
CA HIS A 679 -25.43 14.56 -25.10
C HIS A 679 -25.04 16.03 -25.30
N LYS A 680 -24.51 16.70 -24.27
CA LYS A 680 -24.01 18.10 -24.32
C LYS A 680 -24.99 19.12 -24.95
N ASN A 681 -26.29 18.84 -24.90
CA ASN A 681 -27.34 19.72 -25.44
C ASN A 681 -27.96 20.58 -24.33
N TYR A 682 -27.12 21.26 -23.56
CA TYR A 682 -27.52 22.14 -22.47
C TYR A 682 -26.50 23.28 -22.31
N THR A 683 -26.89 24.33 -21.61
CA THR A 683 -25.98 25.38 -21.14
C THR A 683 -26.08 25.45 -19.63
N VAL A 684 -24.94 25.49 -18.97
CA VAL A 684 -24.81 25.52 -17.51
C VAL A 684 -23.92 26.67 -17.09
N SER A 685 -24.15 27.16 -15.88
CA SER A 685 -23.41 28.28 -15.29
C SER A 685 -23.17 28.05 -13.81
N GLY A 686 -22.37 28.92 -13.19
CA GLY A 686 -22.11 28.87 -11.75
C GLY A 686 -21.41 27.56 -11.37
N GLU A 687 -21.95 26.86 -10.37
CA GLU A 687 -21.38 25.63 -9.82
C GLU A 687 -21.38 24.47 -10.83
N LEU A 688 -22.21 24.54 -11.87
CA LEU A 688 -22.33 23.51 -12.91
C LEU A 688 -21.45 23.77 -14.13
N GLU A 689 -20.67 24.85 -14.17
CA GLU A 689 -19.89 25.24 -15.35
C GLU A 689 -18.90 24.15 -15.80
N PHE A 690 -18.37 23.37 -14.86
CA PHE A 690 -17.48 22.23 -15.16
C PHE A 690 -18.15 21.19 -16.10
N LEU A 691 -19.49 21.07 -16.09
CA LEU A 691 -20.22 20.15 -16.95
C LEU A 691 -20.10 20.49 -18.44
N ASN A 692 -19.64 21.70 -18.80
CA ASN A 692 -19.33 22.04 -20.19
C ASN A 692 -18.19 21.15 -20.73
N ASN A 693 -17.16 20.93 -19.93
CA ASN A 693 -15.96 20.16 -20.32
C ASN A 693 -15.91 18.75 -19.72
N TRP A 694 -16.82 18.43 -18.79
CA TRP A 694 -16.89 17.13 -18.13
C TRP A 694 -17.01 15.96 -19.12
N LYS A 695 -16.31 14.86 -18.85
CA LYS A 695 -16.37 13.61 -19.59
C LYS A 695 -16.58 12.46 -18.63
N TYR A 696 -17.33 11.45 -19.08
CA TYR A 696 -17.49 10.22 -18.32
C TYR A 696 -16.25 9.35 -18.49
N LEU A 697 -15.46 9.20 -17.42
CA LEU A 697 -14.19 8.46 -17.41
C LEU A 697 -14.28 7.12 -16.65
N GLN A 698 -15.49 6.58 -16.44
CA GLN A 698 -15.64 5.36 -15.64
C GLN A 698 -15.71 4.11 -16.53
N GLY A 699 -15.01 3.07 -16.11
CA GLY A 699 -15.12 1.70 -16.62
C GLY A 699 -16.35 0.99 -16.06
N SER A 700 -16.33 -0.34 -16.10
CA SER A 700 -17.46 -1.16 -15.68
C SER A 700 -17.04 -2.44 -14.97
N GLY A 701 -17.55 -2.67 -13.76
CA GLY A 701 -17.56 -3.97 -13.09
C GLY A 701 -16.23 -4.48 -12.49
N ILE A 702 -15.12 -3.76 -12.70
CA ILE A 702 -13.76 -4.12 -12.27
C ILE A 702 -13.26 -3.22 -11.13
N LEU A 703 -12.18 -3.62 -10.46
CA LEU A 703 -11.53 -2.79 -9.43
C LEU A 703 -10.89 -1.53 -10.04
N THR A 704 -10.88 -0.45 -9.27
CA THR A 704 -10.03 0.70 -9.57
C THR A 704 -8.63 0.45 -9.03
N LYS A 705 -7.64 1.26 -9.43
CA LYS A 705 -6.28 1.16 -8.84
C LYS A 705 -6.27 1.39 -7.33
N LEU A 706 -7.14 2.27 -6.83
CA LEU A 706 -7.36 2.42 -5.39
C LEU A 706 -7.89 1.11 -4.76
N GLY A 707 -8.81 0.41 -5.42
CA GLY A 707 -9.32 -0.87 -4.94
C GLY A 707 -8.23 -1.94 -4.84
N ASN A 708 -7.32 -1.99 -5.82
CA ASN A 708 -6.16 -2.88 -5.78
C ASN A 708 -5.26 -2.55 -4.57
N GLN A 709 -4.95 -1.27 -4.36
CA GLN A 709 -4.18 -0.80 -3.21
C GLN A 709 -4.82 -1.17 -1.88
N GLN A 710 -6.12 -0.89 -1.72
CA GLN A 710 -6.84 -1.21 -0.50
C GLN A 710 -6.70 -2.69 -0.13
N LEU A 711 -6.80 -3.61 -1.08
CA LEU A 711 -6.71 -5.05 -0.79
C LEU A 711 -5.28 -5.50 -0.54
N PHE A 712 -4.31 -4.95 -1.28
CA PHE A 712 -2.89 -5.18 -1.01
C PHE A 712 -2.52 -4.75 0.41
N ASP A 713 -2.96 -3.55 0.82
CA ASP A 713 -2.79 -3.00 2.17
C ASP A 713 -3.45 -3.88 3.24
N LYS A 714 -4.66 -4.39 2.97
CA LYS A 714 -5.32 -5.35 3.87
C LYS A 714 -4.54 -6.64 4.01
N GLY A 715 -3.94 -7.14 2.93
CA GLY A 715 -3.07 -8.32 2.95
C GLY A 715 -1.84 -8.10 3.83
N VAL A 716 -1.11 -7.01 3.60
CA VAL A 716 0.08 -6.64 4.39
C VAL A 716 -0.28 -6.47 5.86
N ARG A 717 -1.37 -5.77 6.15
CA ARG A 717 -1.83 -5.56 7.51
C ARG A 717 -2.26 -6.86 8.21
N THR A 718 -2.89 -7.78 7.49
CA THR A 718 -3.22 -9.10 8.01
C THR A 718 -1.95 -9.90 8.30
N PHE A 719 -0.91 -9.77 7.48
CA PHE A 719 0.41 -10.37 7.75
C PHE A 719 1.02 -9.83 9.05
N PHE A 720 1.01 -8.50 9.25
CA PHE A 720 1.50 -7.90 10.51
C PHE A 720 0.74 -8.40 11.74
N ARG A 721 -0.57 -8.59 11.61
CA ARG A 721 -1.43 -9.06 12.71
C ARG A 721 -1.29 -10.55 12.99
N TYR A 722 -1.23 -11.40 11.97
CA TYR A 722 -1.45 -12.85 12.11
C TYR A 722 -0.42 -13.71 11.37
N GLY A 723 0.65 -13.13 10.84
CA GLY A 723 1.65 -13.84 10.02
C GLY A 723 2.28 -15.04 10.71
N GLN A 724 2.41 -15.06 12.04
CA GLN A 724 2.89 -16.23 12.79
C GLN A 724 1.92 -17.43 12.83
N LEU A 725 0.65 -17.26 12.44
CA LEU A 725 -0.27 -18.39 12.31
C LEU A 725 0.02 -19.24 11.08
N GLN A 726 0.71 -18.70 10.08
CA GLN A 726 1.16 -19.43 8.89
C GLN A 726 2.33 -20.35 9.25
N ASP A 727 2.32 -21.56 8.70
CA ASP A 727 3.50 -22.42 8.66
C ASP A 727 4.38 -22.00 7.46
N TRP A 728 5.56 -21.46 7.74
CA TRP A 728 6.49 -20.92 6.73
C TRP A 728 7.53 -21.95 6.25
N ASN A 729 7.40 -23.23 6.64
CA ASN A 729 8.24 -24.29 6.08
C ASN A 729 7.94 -24.48 4.58
N GLU A 730 8.96 -24.75 3.77
CA GLU A 730 8.80 -24.98 2.32
C GLU A 730 7.85 -26.14 1.98
N ASP A 731 7.79 -27.15 2.85
CA ASP A 731 6.90 -28.32 2.71
C ASP A 731 5.50 -28.12 3.34
N ALA A 732 5.20 -26.92 3.86
CA ALA A 732 3.91 -26.64 4.48
C ALA A 732 2.77 -26.76 3.46
N MET A 733 1.61 -27.26 3.91
CA MET A 733 0.43 -27.27 3.06
C MET A 733 -0.03 -25.83 2.78
N LYS A 734 -0.27 -25.53 1.50
CA LYS A 734 -0.89 -24.27 1.08
C LYS A 734 -2.27 -24.16 1.71
N ILE A 735 -2.57 -23.00 2.29
CA ILE A 735 -3.94 -22.73 2.74
C ILE A 735 -4.88 -22.64 1.53
N VAL A 736 -6.17 -22.83 1.74
CA VAL A 736 -7.23 -22.52 0.78
C VAL A 736 -7.91 -21.22 1.21
N ALA A 737 -7.75 -20.19 0.38
CA ALA A 737 -8.56 -18.97 0.40
C ALA A 737 -9.72 -19.12 -0.60
N ARG A 738 -10.84 -18.44 -0.38
CA ARG A 738 -12.04 -18.59 -1.21
C ARG A 738 -12.57 -17.25 -1.71
N THR A 739 -12.93 -17.18 -2.97
CA THR A 739 -13.54 -15.99 -3.59
C THR A 739 -14.64 -16.39 -4.58
N THR A 740 -15.24 -15.40 -5.21
CA THR A 740 -16.28 -15.58 -6.23
C THR A 740 -15.74 -15.17 -7.61
N SER A 741 -16.36 -15.67 -8.68
CA SER A 741 -15.78 -15.63 -10.03
C SER A 741 -15.77 -14.28 -10.74
N GLN A 742 -16.47 -13.26 -10.26
CA GLN A 742 -16.42 -11.96 -10.91
C GLN A 742 -15.02 -11.36 -10.81
N GLU A 743 -14.53 -10.73 -11.88
CA GLU A 743 -13.15 -10.22 -11.96
C GLU A 743 -12.73 -9.42 -10.73
N ARG A 744 -13.59 -8.48 -10.29
CA ARG A 744 -13.32 -7.66 -9.10
C ARG A 744 -13.16 -8.46 -7.80
N MET A 745 -13.79 -9.62 -7.70
CA MET A 745 -13.72 -10.51 -6.54
C MET A 745 -12.49 -11.38 -6.59
N THR A 746 -12.21 -11.98 -7.76
CA THR A 746 -10.95 -12.71 -8.01
C THR A 746 -9.76 -11.81 -7.69
N PHE A 747 -9.69 -10.63 -8.32
CA PHE A 747 -8.55 -9.73 -8.13
C PHE A 747 -8.48 -9.18 -6.70
N SER A 748 -9.61 -9.00 -6.00
CA SER A 748 -9.57 -8.62 -4.59
C SER A 748 -8.86 -9.66 -3.73
N ALA A 749 -9.10 -10.94 -4.00
CA ALA A 749 -8.40 -12.03 -3.32
C ALA A 749 -6.93 -12.09 -3.71
N GLU A 750 -6.61 -11.96 -5.00
CA GLU A 750 -5.23 -11.99 -5.50
C GLU A 750 -4.39 -10.83 -4.94
N TYR A 751 -4.90 -9.60 -4.94
CA TYR A 751 -4.19 -8.46 -4.34
C TYR A 751 -3.99 -8.61 -2.83
N PHE A 752 -4.99 -9.14 -2.12
CA PHE A 752 -4.85 -9.44 -0.69
C PHE A 752 -3.77 -10.51 -0.45
N LEU A 753 -3.79 -11.61 -1.21
CA LEU A 753 -2.79 -12.67 -1.11
C LEU A 753 -1.40 -12.18 -1.51
N ALA A 754 -1.30 -11.30 -2.52
CA ALA A 754 -0.06 -10.66 -2.91
C ALA A 754 0.50 -9.75 -1.80
N GLY A 755 -0.37 -9.02 -1.09
CA GLY A 755 0.02 -8.25 0.08
C GLY A 755 0.49 -9.12 1.24
N PHE A 756 -0.21 -10.22 1.52
CA PHE A 756 0.11 -11.13 2.63
C PHE A 756 1.38 -11.98 2.36
N TYR A 757 1.44 -12.65 1.21
CA TYR A 757 2.48 -13.63 0.86
C TYR A 757 3.61 -13.07 -0.01
N GLY A 758 3.35 -12.03 -0.81
CA GLY A 758 4.25 -11.50 -1.84
C GLY A 758 3.72 -11.75 -3.27
N LEU A 759 4.37 -11.19 -4.30
CA LEU A 759 3.95 -11.38 -5.70
C LEU A 759 3.93 -12.86 -6.15
N ASP A 760 4.68 -13.70 -5.45
CA ASP A 760 4.78 -15.16 -5.59
C ASP A 760 3.77 -15.92 -4.68
N TRP A 761 2.61 -15.33 -4.40
CA TRP A 761 1.63 -15.92 -3.48
C TRP A 761 1.08 -17.28 -3.94
N HIS A 762 1.06 -17.55 -5.25
CA HIS A 762 0.62 -18.82 -5.83
C HIS A 762 1.42 -20.01 -5.30
N ASP A 763 2.66 -19.79 -4.85
CA ASP A 763 3.49 -20.84 -4.25
C ASP A 763 3.15 -21.10 -2.78
N LYS A 764 2.37 -20.23 -2.14
CA LYS A 764 2.09 -20.26 -0.69
C LYS A 764 0.61 -20.46 -0.34
N ALA A 765 -0.30 -20.21 -1.26
CA ALA A 765 -1.74 -20.38 -1.06
C ALA A 765 -2.45 -20.89 -2.32
N ASN A 766 -3.55 -21.60 -2.10
CA ASN A 766 -4.53 -21.96 -3.12
C ASN A 766 -5.70 -20.97 -3.08
N LEU A 767 -6.25 -20.62 -4.24
CA LEU A 767 -7.44 -19.78 -4.35
C LEU A 767 -8.58 -20.58 -4.98
N GLU A 768 -9.60 -20.88 -4.18
CA GLU A 768 -10.84 -21.47 -4.65
C GLU A 768 -11.77 -20.38 -5.20
N ILE A 769 -12.05 -20.43 -6.50
CA ILE A 769 -12.97 -19.50 -7.16
C ILE A 769 -14.32 -20.18 -7.38
N ILE A 770 -15.35 -19.68 -6.68
CA ILE A 770 -16.71 -20.22 -6.75
C ILE A 770 -17.53 -19.42 -7.77
N ILE A 771 -18.17 -20.11 -8.72
CA ILE A 771 -18.92 -19.49 -9.82
C ILE A 771 -20.09 -18.64 -9.30
N GLU A 772 -20.19 -17.41 -9.78
CA GLU A 772 -21.28 -16.46 -9.51
C GLU A 772 -22.32 -16.49 -10.63
N ALA A 773 -23.10 -17.57 -10.71
CA ALA A 773 -24.14 -17.71 -11.73
C ALA A 773 -25.34 -18.53 -11.24
N LYS A 774 -26.49 -18.30 -11.87
CA LYS A 774 -27.69 -19.13 -11.67
C LYS A 774 -27.38 -20.60 -11.91
N GLY A 775 -27.86 -21.46 -11.02
CA GLY A 775 -27.62 -22.90 -11.04
C GLY A 775 -26.36 -23.35 -10.29
N PHE A 776 -25.54 -22.43 -9.79
CA PHE A 776 -24.33 -22.75 -9.02
C PHE A 776 -24.45 -22.34 -7.56
N ASN A 777 -24.56 -23.32 -6.65
CA ASN A 777 -24.55 -23.04 -5.21
C ASN A 777 -23.25 -22.35 -4.80
N ASN A 778 -23.39 -21.27 -4.04
CA ASN A 778 -22.28 -20.43 -3.63
C ASN A 778 -22.67 -19.67 -2.34
N SER A 779 -22.04 -19.98 -1.22
CA SER A 779 -22.28 -19.31 0.07
C SER A 779 -21.75 -17.88 0.13
N LEU A 780 -20.82 -17.52 -0.78
CA LEU A 780 -20.25 -16.18 -0.91
C LEU A 780 -21.05 -15.29 -1.88
N VAL A 781 -22.01 -15.84 -2.64
CA VAL A 781 -23.03 -15.12 -3.44
C VAL A 781 -24.33 -15.93 -3.57
N PRO A 782 -25.05 -16.15 -2.45
CA PRO A 782 -26.24 -17.00 -2.42
C PRO A 782 -27.45 -16.44 -3.18
N TYR A 783 -27.51 -15.12 -3.44
CA TYR A 783 -28.68 -14.53 -4.08
C TYR A 783 -28.99 -15.05 -5.50
N GLU A 784 -28.01 -15.64 -6.20
CA GLU A 784 -28.22 -16.21 -7.54
C GLU A 784 -29.12 -17.47 -7.52
N ASN A 785 -29.23 -18.14 -6.37
CA ASN A 785 -29.98 -19.38 -6.20
C ASN A 785 -31.02 -19.34 -5.06
N CYS A 786 -31.41 -18.14 -4.64
CA CYS A 786 -32.57 -17.91 -3.77
C CYS A 786 -33.69 -17.26 -4.61
N PRO A 787 -34.62 -18.02 -5.22
CA PRO A 787 -35.55 -17.51 -6.24
C PRO A 787 -36.49 -16.39 -5.80
N LEU A 788 -36.78 -16.28 -4.50
CA LEU A 788 -37.59 -15.21 -3.91
C LEU A 788 -36.79 -13.94 -3.61
N ASN A 789 -35.46 -13.98 -3.72
CA ASN A 789 -34.62 -12.79 -3.53
C ASN A 789 -35.04 -11.66 -4.48
N GLY A 790 -35.28 -10.47 -3.90
CA GLY A 790 -35.71 -9.28 -4.64
C GLY A 790 -37.13 -9.35 -5.25
N LYS A 791 -37.88 -10.46 -5.08
CA LYS A 791 -39.27 -10.57 -5.58
C LYS A 791 -40.31 -10.22 -4.53
N THR A 792 -39.89 -10.09 -3.28
CA THR A 792 -40.73 -9.78 -2.14
C THR A 792 -40.29 -8.46 -1.51
N TYR A 793 -40.46 -7.37 -2.25
CA TYR A 793 -40.32 -6.04 -1.65
C TYR A 793 -41.44 -5.85 -0.62
N ALA A 794 -41.07 -5.71 0.65
CA ALA A 794 -41.95 -5.10 1.65
C ALA A 794 -42.30 -3.67 1.22
N ILE A 795 -43.36 -3.03 1.75
CA ILE A 795 -43.73 -1.61 1.46
C ILE A 795 -42.56 -0.60 1.65
N ALA A 796 -41.48 -0.97 2.34
CA ALA A 796 -40.39 -0.08 2.74
C ALA A 796 -39.71 0.76 1.62
N PRO A 797 -39.50 0.29 0.37
CA PRO A 797 -38.97 1.12 -0.72
C PRO A 797 -39.84 2.33 -1.05
N LEU A 798 -41.17 2.22 -0.92
CA LEU A 798 -42.10 3.34 -1.15
C LEU A 798 -41.96 4.47 -0.12
N SER A 799 -41.35 4.19 1.05
CA SER A 799 -41.10 5.19 2.09
C SER A 799 -39.74 5.87 1.95
N ALA A 800 -38.74 5.18 1.40
CA ALA A 800 -37.42 5.76 1.13
C ALA A 800 -37.47 6.79 -0.01
N ASP A 801 -38.29 6.56 -1.05
CA ASP A 801 -38.50 7.53 -2.14
C ASP A 801 -39.05 8.87 -1.61
N GLY A 802 -39.96 8.83 -0.63
CA GLY A 802 -40.48 10.05 0.02
C GLY A 802 -39.39 10.83 0.77
N PHE A 803 -38.41 10.14 1.35
CA PHE A 803 -37.24 10.78 1.96
C PHE A 803 -36.30 11.35 0.90
N LEU A 804 -36.03 10.63 -0.19
CA LEU A 804 -35.23 11.09 -1.33
C LEU A 804 -35.74 12.42 -1.89
N GLU A 805 -37.04 12.49 -2.19
CA GLU A 805 -37.70 13.72 -2.65
C GLU A 805 -37.56 14.86 -1.64
N LYS A 806 -37.70 14.55 -0.34
CA LYS A 806 -37.61 15.55 0.73
C LYS A 806 -36.21 16.15 0.85
N TYR A 807 -35.17 15.32 0.92
CA TYR A 807 -33.81 15.82 1.19
C TYR A 807 -33.20 16.53 -0.04
N THR A 808 -33.51 16.05 -1.25
CA THR A 808 -32.94 16.61 -2.49
C THR A 808 -33.65 17.87 -2.98
N MET A 809 -34.85 18.18 -2.49
CA MET A 809 -35.70 19.29 -2.98
C MET A 809 -34.95 20.62 -3.15
N LYS A 810 -34.14 21.00 -2.15
CA LYS A 810 -33.36 22.26 -2.20
C LYS A 810 -32.22 22.21 -3.21
N ALA A 811 -31.56 21.06 -3.37
CA ALA A 811 -30.53 20.86 -4.37
C ALA A 811 -31.13 20.88 -5.78
N VAL A 812 -32.28 20.24 -5.99
CA VAL A 812 -33.03 20.27 -7.25
C VAL A 812 -33.35 21.71 -7.66
N ASP A 813 -33.95 22.50 -6.78
CA ASP A 813 -34.28 23.91 -7.06
C ASP A 813 -33.02 24.73 -7.38
N ARG A 814 -31.95 24.55 -6.58
CA ARG A 814 -30.67 25.26 -6.73
C ARG A 814 -29.97 24.93 -8.06
N LEU A 815 -29.84 23.66 -8.41
CA LEU A 815 -29.09 23.22 -9.59
C LEU A 815 -29.85 23.54 -10.88
N ASN A 816 -31.18 23.38 -10.90
CA ASN A 816 -31.98 23.75 -12.07
C ASN A 816 -31.98 25.27 -12.34
N SER A 817 -31.79 26.11 -11.32
CA SER A 817 -31.65 27.56 -11.51
C SER A 817 -30.39 27.96 -12.29
N GLN A 818 -29.44 27.03 -12.46
CA GLN A 818 -28.13 27.22 -13.09
C GLN A 818 -28.02 26.49 -14.44
N ALA A 819 -29.10 25.86 -14.92
CA ALA A 819 -29.10 25.01 -16.11
C ALA A 819 -30.24 25.37 -17.09
N GLU A 820 -29.93 25.40 -18.38
CA GLU A 820 -30.87 25.58 -19.48
C GLU A 820 -30.74 24.41 -20.47
N GLY A 821 -31.88 23.83 -20.90
CA GLY A 821 -31.91 22.68 -21.82
C GLY A 821 -31.80 21.30 -21.16
N ILE A 822 -31.60 21.24 -19.85
CA ILE A 822 -31.61 20.02 -19.02
C ILE A 822 -32.40 20.27 -17.74
N VAL A 823 -33.06 19.24 -17.21
CA VAL A 823 -33.81 19.29 -15.94
C VAL A 823 -33.31 18.18 -15.03
N PHE A 824 -32.91 18.54 -13.82
CA PHE A 824 -32.52 17.62 -12.75
C PHE A 824 -33.70 17.35 -11.82
N ASP A 825 -33.88 16.09 -11.42
CA ASP A 825 -34.85 15.65 -10.41
C ASP A 825 -34.13 15.08 -9.18
N ALA A 826 -34.89 14.59 -8.19
CA ALA A 826 -34.36 14.00 -6.96
C ALA A 826 -33.38 12.85 -7.25
N LYS A 827 -33.72 11.99 -8.21
CA LYS A 827 -32.87 10.90 -8.66
C LYS A 827 -31.57 11.41 -9.30
N SER A 828 -31.64 12.47 -10.11
CA SER A 828 -30.48 13.10 -10.71
C SER A 828 -29.51 13.61 -9.64
N VAL A 829 -30.02 14.26 -8.59
CA VAL A 829 -29.19 14.74 -7.46
C VAL A 829 -28.49 13.57 -6.76
N LYS A 830 -29.20 12.48 -6.46
CA LYS A 830 -28.59 11.26 -5.90
C LYS A 830 -27.53 10.68 -6.85
N GLU A 831 -27.83 10.61 -8.15
CA GLU A 831 -26.87 10.12 -9.16
C GLU A 831 -25.63 11.02 -9.32
N MET A 832 -25.72 12.33 -9.02
CA MET A 832 -24.54 13.22 -8.90
C MET A 832 -23.70 12.89 -7.67
N GLN A 833 -24.33 12.58 -6.53
CA GLN A 833 -23.63 12.13 -5.32
C GLN A 833 -22.95 10.76 -5.55
N ASP A 834 -23.60 9.84 -6.26
CA ASP A 834 -22.99 8.58 -6.73
C ASP A 834 -21.78 8.86 -7.63
N LEU A 835 -21.88 9.80 -8.57
CA LEU A 835 -20.78 10.18 -9.46
C LEU A 835 -19.61 10.75 -8.68
N CYS A 836 -19.83 11.59 -7.67
CA CYS A 836 -18.78 12.03 -6.76
C CYS A 836 -18.05 10.84 -6.13
N ALA A 837 -18.78 9.86 -5.60
CA ALA A 837 -18.17 8.69 -4.98
C ALA A 837 -17.35 7.86 -5.99
N TYR A 838 -17.90 7.54 -7.16
CA TYR A 838 -17.20 6.74 -8.16
C TYR A 838 -16.01 7.47 -8.79
N GLU A 839 -16.17 8.74 -9.17
CA GLU A 839 -15.09 9.53 -9.75
C GLU A 839 -13.96 9.76 -8.76
N THR A 840 -14.23 10.02 -7.49
CA THR A 840 -13.15 10.13 -6.49
C THR A 840 -12.40 8.80 -6.34
N ASN A 841 -13.10 7.67 -6.24
CA ASN A 841 -12.47 6.36 -6.12
C ASN A 841 -11.67 5.92 -7.38
N ASN A 842 -11.94 6.53 -8.54
CA ASN A 842 -11.32 6.15 -9.81
C ASN A 842 -10.33 7.18 -10.38
N ASN A 843 -10.80 8.42 -10.51
CA ASN A 843 -10.04 9.53 -11.07
C ASN A 843 -9.17 10.19 -10.02
N GLY A 844 -9.45 9.92 -8.74
CA GLY A 844 -8.82 10.53 -7.59
C GLY A 844 -9.48 11.84 -7.16
N PHE A 845 -10.43 12.37 -7.92
CA PHE A 845 -11.21 13.55 -7.53
C PHE A 845 -12.54 13.59 -8.29
N SER A 846 -13.48 14.43 -7.82
CA SER A 846 -14.71 14.75 -8.55
C SER A 846 -15.19 16.17 -8.30
N HIS A 847 -15.59 16.85 -9.38
CA HIS A 847 -16.23 18.16 -9.29
C HIS A 847 -17.65 18.09 -8.68
N PHE A 848 -18.31 16.92 -8.72
CA PHE A 848 -19.64 16.77 -8.12
C PHE A 848 -19.62 16.87 -6.59
N CYS A 849 -18.49 16.56 -5.95
CA CYS A 849 -18.42 16.45 -4.49
C CYS A 849 -18.72 17.78 -3.78
N GLY A 850 -18.25 18.90 -4.33
CA GLY A 850 -18.45 20.24 -3.78
C GLY A 850 -19.83 20.84 -4.02
N LEU A 851 -20.72 20.17 -4.75
CA LEU A 851 -22.06 20.71 -5.08
C LEU A 851 -23.04 20.68 -3.91
N PHE A 852 -22.79 19.84 -2.90
CA PHE A 852 -23.76 19.50 -1.86
C PHE A 852 -23.36 20.03 -0.48
N THR A 853 -24.36 20.36 0.33
CA THR A 853 -24.17 20.77 1.72
C THR A 853 -23.85 19.55 2.61
N GLN A 854 -23.36 19.81 3.82
CA GLN A 854 -23.07 18.75 4.79
C GLN A 854 -24.32 17.93 5.11
N GLN A 855 -25.46 18.61 5.30
CA GLN A 855 -26.74 17.93 5.54
C GLN A 855 -27.18 17.10 4.33
N GLU A 856 -26.99 17.58 3.11
CA GLU A 856 -27.32 16.82 1.89
C GLU A 856 -26.45 15.53 1.77
N TRP A 857 -25.23 15.53 2.31
CA TRP A 857 -24.38 14.32 2.43
C TRP A 857 -24.80 13.39 3.58
N GLU A 858 -25.09 13.91 4.77
CA GLU A 858 -25.61 13.12 5.89
C GLU A 858 -26.94 12.43 5.51
N ASP A 859 -27.83 13.13 4.79
CA ASP A 859 -29.10 12.60 4.31
C ASP A 859 -28.91 11.57 3.18
N TYR A 860 -27.90 11.75 2.31
CA TYR A 860 -27.53 10.73 1.32
C TYR A 860 -27.02 9.44 1.98
N GLU A 861 -26.19 9.53 3.03
CA GLU A 861 -25.78 8.36 3.83
C GLU A 861 -26.99 7.69 4.49
N TYR A 862 -27.91 8.48 5.06
CA TYR A 862 -29.15 7.96 5.66
C TYR A 862 -30.02 7.23 4.64
N TYR A 863 -30.22 7.81 3.45
CA TYR A 863 -30.99 7.20 2.36
C TYR A 863 -30.36 5.88 1.89
N ASN A 864 -29.03 5.85 1.69
CA ASN A 864 -28.34 4.61 1.32
C ASN A 864 -28.43 3.57 2.45
N SER A 865 -28.21 3.96 3.70
CA SER A 865 -28.37 3.07 4.86
C SER A 865 -29.77 2.49 4.94
N TRP A 866 -30.81 3.29 4.72
CA TRP A 866 -32.20 2.84 4.71
C TRP A 866 -32.47 1.82 3.59
N THR A 867 -32.10 2.15 2.35
CA THR A 867 -32.33 1.27 1.20
C THR A 867 -31.60 -0.06 1.34
N TRP A 868 -30.36 -0.04 1.83
CA TRP A 868 -29.56 -1.23 2.08
C TRP A 868 -30.11 -2.08 3.22
N TYR A 869 -30.52 -1.46 4.33
CA TYR A 869 -31.06 -2.16 5.48
C TYR A 869 -32.30 -3.01 5.12
N ASN A 870 -33.16 -2.47 4.25
CA ASN A 870 -34.37 -3.18 3.81
C ASN A 870 -34.13 -4.16 2.66
N SER A 871 -33.01 -4.05 1.95
CA SER A 871 -32.69 -4.95 0.85
C SER A 871 -31.88 -6.15 1.30
N ASN A 872 -30.93 -5.95 2.22
CA ASN A 872 -29.89 -6.94 2.55
C ASN A 872 -29.72 -7.19 4.06
N MET A 873 -30.50 -6.53 4.94
CA MET A 873 -30.34 -6.69 6.40
C MET A 873 -31.64 -7.06 7.11
N PHE A 874 -31.79 -6.68 8.39
CA PHE A 874 -32.94 -7.00 9.23
C PHE A 874 -34.29 -6.50 8.69
N GLY A 875 -34.28 -5.50 7.79
CA GLY A 875 -35.49 -5.04 7.10
C GLY A 875 -35.87 -5.88 5.87
N SER A 876 -35.03 -6.84 5.48
CA SER A 876 -35.23 -7.70 4.33
C SER A 876 -35.85 -9.04 4.72
N PRO A 877 -36.94 -9.51 4.08
CA PRO A 877 -37.58 -10.78 4.43
C PRO A 877 -36.69 -12.01 4.26
N ASN A 878 -35.62 -11.92 3.47
CA ASN A 878 -34.68 -13.01 3.25
C ASN A 878 -33.25 -12.70 3.73
N GLY A 879 -33.04 -11.60 4.46
CA GLY A 879 -31.70 -11.15 4.88
C GLY A 879 -30.90 -12.21 5.65
N ARG A 880 -31.54 -12.95 6.57
CA ARG A 880 -30.88 -14.06 7.28
C ARG A 880 -30.62 -15.25 6.37
N ALA A 881 -31.59 -15.62 5.53
CA ALA A 881 -31.48 -16.78 4.65
C ALA A 881 -30.37 -16.61 3.59
N ILE A 882 -30.11 -15.38 3.14
CA ILE A 882 -28.96 -15.10 2.26
C ILE A 882 -27.64 -15.34 3.01
N GLY A 883 -27.50 -14.93 4.27
CA GLY A 883 -26.24 -15.12 5.02
C GLY A 883 -26.02 -16.53 5.61
N ILE A 884 -27.07 -17.32 5.81
CA ILE A 884 -27.01 -18.52 6.67
C ILE A 884 -26.06 -19.61 6.17
N SER A 885 -25.87 -19.72 4.86
CA SER A 885 -25.02 -20.77 4.27
C SER A 885 -23.55 -20.60 4.68
N TRP A 886 -23.06 -19.36 4.68
CA TRP A 886 -21.72 -19.03 5.17
C TRP A 886 -21.60 -19.24 6.68
N VAL A 887 -22.63 -18.93 7.46
CA VAL A 887 -22.63 -19.14 8.92
C VAL A 887 -22.47 -20.62 9.28
N GLU A 888 -23.12 -21.52 8.54
CA GLU A 888 -22.96 -22.97 8.74
C GLU A 888 -21.56 -23.46 8.35
N GLU A 889 -20.97 -22.95 7.27
CA GLU A 889 -19.57 -23.22 6.87
C GLU A 889 -18.57 -22.70 7.93
N PHE A 890 -18.81 -21.49 8.44
CA PHE A 890 -18.02 -20.89 9.51
C PHE A 890 -18.09 -21.74 10.78
N LYS A 891 -19.29 -22.17 11.19
CA LYS A 891 -19.49 -23.10 12.33
C LYS A 891 -18.74 -24.42 12.11
N GLN A 892 -18.77 -24.97 10.89
CA GLN A 892 -18.06 -26.20 10.55
C GLN A 892 -16.53 -26.04 10.75
N ARG A 893 -15.94 -24.93 10.29
CA ARG A 893 -14.51 -24.64 10.47
C ARG A 893 -14.14 -24.28 11.91
N LEU A 894 -15.01 -23.61 12.66
CA LEU A 894 -14.79 -23.34 14.09
C LEU A 894 -14.73 -24.62 14.93
N THR A 895 -15.59 -25.58 14.62
CA THR A 895 -15.70 -26.84 15.36
C THR A 895 -14.74 -27.93 14.84
N GLY A 896 -14.00 -27.67 13.76
CA GLY A 896 -13.10 -28.63 13.14
C GLY A 896 -13.83 -29.85 12.55
N SER A 897 -15.11 -29.70 12.18
CA SER A 897 -15.91 -30.82 11.68
C SER A 897 -15.60 -31.13 10.22
N SER A 898 -14.98 -32.29 9.97
CA SER A 898 -14.69 -32.77 8.61
C SER A 898 -15.90 -33.40 7.89
N LYS A 899 -17.08 -33.43 8.53
CA LYS A 899 -18.31 -33.95 7.95
C LYS A 899 -19.25 -32.79 7.62
N PHE A 900 -19.67 -32.74 6.36
CA PHE A 900 -20.72 -31.85 5.90
C PHE A 900 -22.04 -32.16 6.62
N ASN A 901 -22.74 -31.13 7.10
CA ASN A 901 -24.05 -31.27 7.74
C ASN A 901 -25.17 -31.19 6.70
N TRP A 902 -25.80 -32.33 6.40
CA TRP A 902 -26.90 -32.40 5.44
C TRP A 902 -28.23 -31.88 5.99
N GLU A 903 -28.36 -31.68 7.30
CA GLU A 903 -29.59 -31.16 7.93
C GLU A 903 -29.74 -29.64 7.78
N THR A 904 -28.62 -28.92 7.64
CA THR A 904 -28.57 -27.46 7.47
C THR A 904 -28.05 -27.06 6.08
N LEU A 905 -28.55 -27.74 5.06
CA LEU A 905 -28.20 -27.50 3.65
C LEU A 905 -28.96 -26.30 3.07
N GLY A 906 -28.27 -25.17 2.96
CA GLY A 906 -28.69 -23.99 2.21
C GLY A 906 -28.08 -23.97 0.81
N LEU A 907 -27.30 -22.92 0.53
CA LEU A 907 -26.63 -22.67 -0.75
C LEU A 907 -25.11 -22.92 -0.69
N GLN A 908 -24.65 -23.72 0.26
CA GLN A 908 -23.28 -24.27 0.28
C GLN A 908 -23.00 -25.10 -0.98
N ASN A 909 -21.77 -25.07 -1.46
CA ASN A 909 -21.33 -25.86 -2.60
C ASN A 909 -20.95 -27.27 -2.13
N THR A 910 -21.96 -28.15 -2.01
CA THR A 910 -21.76 -29.54 -1.55
C THR A 910 -20.71 -30.35 -2.33
N THR A 911 -20.35 -29.97 -3.55
CA THR A 911 -19.28 -30.66 -4.32
C THR A 911 -17.90 -30.31 -3.80
N LEU A 912 -17.70 -29.04 -3.45
CA LEU A 912 -16.43 -28.51 -2.94
C LEU A 912 -16.35 -28.67 -1.41
N ASP A 913 -17.41 -28.27 -0.69
CA ASP A 913 -17.44 -28.21 0.78
C ASP A 913 -17.43 -29.58 1.47
N ALA A 914 -17.82 -30.64 0.75
CA ALA A 914 -17.72 -32.01 1.24
C ALA A 914 -16.31 -32.62 1.04
N ASN A 915 -15.41 -31.94 0.34
CA ASN A 915 -14.07 -32.40 0.04
C ASN A 915 -13.02 -31.60 0.83
N PRO A 916 -12.26 -32.22 1.75
CA PRO A 916 -11.29 -31.52 2.59
C PRO A 916 -10.12 -30.90 1.81
N THR A 917 -9.90 -31.28 0.55
CA THR A 917 -8.94 -30.58 -0.33
C THR A 917 -9.37 -29.15 -0.60
N TYR A 918 -10.67 -28.92 -0.82
CA TYR A 918 -11.24 -27.63 -1.20
C TYR A 918 -11.78 -26.86 0.01
N PHE A 919 -12.28 -27.57 1.01
CA PHE A 919 -12.81 -27.00 2.25
C PHE A 919 -12.11 -27.61 3.47
N PRO A 920 -10.84 -27.27 3.72
CA PRO A 920 -10.12 -27.71 4.90
C PRO A 920 -10.70 -27.06 6.18
N VAL A 921 -10.55 -27.76 7.30
CA VAL A 921 -11.06 -27.34 8.64
C VAL A 921 -9.97 -27.32 9.71
N ASP A 922 -8.74 -27.61 9.33
CA ASP A 922 -7.54 -27.69 10.17
C ASP A 922 -6.54 -26.56 9.91
N GLN A 923 -6.91 -25.56 9.11
CA GLN A 923 -6.12 -24.35 8.93
C GLN A 923 -6.22 -23.43 10.15
N LYS A 924 -5.23 -22.55 10.32
CA LYS A 924 -5.27 -21.45 11.29
C LYS A 924 -5.69 -20.13 10.66
N LEU A 925 -5.49 -19.98 9.36
CA LEU A 925 -5.87 -18.83 8.56
C LEU A 925 -7.01 -19.22 7.61
N TYR A 926 -8.11 -18.48 7.62
CA TYR A 926 -9.22 -18.63 6.67
C TYR A 926 -9.52 -17.28 6.05
N PHE A 927 -9.44 -17.18 4.72
CA PHE A 927 -9.69 -15.96 3.98
C PHE A 927 -10.84 -16.18 3.00
N ASP A 928 -11.98 -15.53 3.24
CA ASP A 928 -13.15 -15.58 2.38
C ASP A 928 -13.45 -14.16 1.84
N PHE A 929 -13.64 -14.04 0.52
CA PHE A 929 -13.92 -12.78 -0.16
C PHE A 929 -15.33 -12.78 -0.73
N SER A 930 -16.14 -11.79 -0.35
CA SER A 930 -17.55 -11.69 -0.73
C SER A 930 -17.98 -10.23 -1.04
N HIS A 931 -19.25 -10.04 -1.40
CA HIS A 931 -19.80 -8.72 -1.72
C HIS A 931 -20.43 -8.08 -0.48
N ASP A 932 -20.49 -6.75 -0.46
CA ASP A 932 -21.20 -5.93 0.55
C ASP A 932 -22.57 -6.48 0.98
N SER A 933 -23.42 -6.79 -0.01
CA SER A 933 -24.78 -7.29 0.19
C SER A 933 -24.82 -8.63 0.91
N ILE A 934 -23.82 -9.47 0.66
CA ILE A 934 -23.69 -10.78 1.31
C ILE A 934 -23.12 -10.62 2.71
N ILE A 935 -22.10 -9.78 2.91
CA ILE A 935 -21.53 -9.52 4.24
C ILE A 935 -22.59 -8.93 5.19
N THR A 936 -23.40 -7.98 4.72
CA THR A 936 -24.53 -7.44 5.50
C THR A 936 -25.60 -8.49 5.80
N SER A 937 -25.86 -9.41 4.87
CA SER A 937 -26.73 -10.57 5.08
C SER A 937 -26.14 -11.57 6.08
N ILE A 938 -24.82 -11.80 6.05
CA ILE A 938 -24.08 -12.63 7.01
C ILE A 938 -24.19 -12.03 8.41
N PHE A 939 -24.00 -10.73 8.59
CA PHE A 939 -24.22 -10.06 9.89
C PHE A 939 -25.66 -10.20 10.37
N THR A 940 -26.61 -10.14 9.44
CA THR A 940 -28.02 -10.35 9.77
C THR A 940 -28.29 -11.80 10.19
N ALA A 941 -27.73 -12.77 9.48
CA ALA A 941 -27.81 -14.21 9.79
C ALA A 941 -27.18 -14.53 11.13
N LEU A 942 -25.98 -14.00 11.41
CA LEU A 942 -25.30 -14.04 12.70
C LEU A 942 -26.11 -13.37 13.81
N GLY A 943 -27.09 -12.53 13.49
CA GLY A 943 -27.93 -11.86 14.49
C GLY A 943 -27.27 -10.66 15.15
N MET A 944 -26.51 -9.86 14.40
CA MET A 944 -25.84 -8.64 14.90
C MET A 944 -26.83 -7.52 15.24
N GLU A 945 -27.63 -7.70 16.29
CA GLU A 945 -28.78 -6.87 16.65
C GLU A 945 -28.41 -5.43 17.00
N GLN A 946 -27.15 -5.14 17.34
CA GLN A 946 -26.69 -3.77 17.58
C GLN A 946 -26.88 -2.85 16.35
N PHE A 947 -26.98 -3.43 15.14
CA PHE A 947 -27.27 -2.69 13.90
C PHE A 947 -28.77 -2.55 13.60
N LYS A 948 -29.67 -3.10 14.43
CA LYS A 948 -31.11 -2.89 14.26
C LYS A 948 -31.46 -1.42 14.46
N THR A 949 -32.23 -0.89 13.51
CA THR A 949 -32.70 0.50 13.54
C THR A 949 -34.05 0.62 12.84
N ASN A 950 -34.73 1.75 13.05
CA ASN A 950 -35.97 2.08 12.37
C ASN A 950 -35.80 3.39 11.60
N PHE A 951 -35.87 3.32 10.28
CA PHE A 951 -35.81 4.48 9.41
C PHE A 951 -37.20 5.13 9.25
N THR A 952 -37.23 6.46 9.13
CA THR A 952 -38.46 7.23 8.90
C THR A 952 -38.18 8.42 7.98
N VAL A 953 -39.22 8.93 7.31
CA VAL A 953 -39.10 10.10 6.40
C VAL A 953 -38.69 11.38 7.14
N ASP A 954 -38.90 11.43 8.46
CA ASP A 954 -38.54 12.57 9.31
C ASP A 954 -37.30 12.31 10.19
N GLY A 955 -36.65 11.16 10.02
CA GLY A 955 -35.45 10.82 10.79
C GLY A 955 -34.17 11.41 10.20
N SER A 956 -33.06 11.16 10.91
CA SER A 956 -31.71 11.58 10.50
C SER A 956 -30.66 10.52 10.84
N LEU A 957 -29.47 10.62 10.23
CA LEU A 957 -28.35 9.71 10.48
C LEU A 957 -27.97 9.63 11.96
N ARG A 958 -28.01 10.77 12.66
CA ARG A 958 -27.65 10.88 14.09
C ARG A 958 -28.59 10.14 15.04
N GLU A 959 -29.79 9.78 14.57
CA GLU A 959 -30.79 9.05 15.35
C GLU A 959 -30.70 7.53 15.12
N THR A 960 -29.80 7.07 14.25
CA THR A 960 -29.67 5.65 13.88
C THR A 960 -28.44 5.00 14.51
N ASN A 961 -28.57 3.72 14.83
CA ASN A 961 -27.44 2.87 15.25
C ASN A 961 -26.74 2.19 14.07
N PHE A 962 -27.09 2.53 12.83
CA PHE A 962 -26.59 1.89 11.62
C PHE A 962 -26.23 2.93 10.56
N GLN A 963 -24.95 2.95 10.23
CA GLN A 963 -24.37 3.74 9.16
C GLN A 963 -23.66 2.78 8.20
N LEU A 964 -24.12 2.73 6.96
CA LEU A 964 -23.67 1.76 5.96
C LEU A 964 -22.18 1.91 5.67
N SER A 965 -21.68 3.14 5.57
CA SER A 965 -20.27 3.43 5.33
C SER A 965 -19.33 2.97 6.45
N LYS A 966 -19.83 2.81 7.69
CA LYS A 966 -19.06 2.23 8.81
C LYS A 966 -19.02 0.70 8.77
N VAL A 967 -20.04 0.06 8.20
CA VAL A 967 -20.22 -1.40 8.23
C VAL A 967 -19.60 -2.08 7.02
N VAL A 968 -19.94 -1.63 5.81
CA VAL A 968 -19.41 -2.17 4.55
C VAL A 968 -18.97 -1.04 3.61
N PRO A 969 -17.94 -0.23 3.95
CA PRO A 969 -17.22 0.56 2.95
C PRO A 969 -16.48 -0.38 1.99
N PHE A 970 -15.89 0.15 0.91
CA PHE A 970 -15.03 -0.69 0.06
C PHE A 970 -13.88 -1.30 0.88
N ALA A 971 -13.45 -2.50 0.51
CA ALA A 971 -12.40 -3.27 1.20
C ALA A 971 -12.64 -3.51 2.71
N SER A 972 -13.89 -3.41 3.19
CA SER A 972 -14.26 -3.71 4.58
C SER A 972 -13.77 -5.09 5.01
N GLN A 973 -13.22 -5.20 6.22
CA GLN A 973 -12.68 -6.44 6.77
C GLN A 973 -13.38 -6.79 8.08
N THR A 974 -13.74 -8.06 8.22
CA THR A 974 -14.20 -8.64 9.48
C THR A 974 -13.25 -9.75 9.90
N TYR A 975 -12.75 -9.69 11.12
CA TYR A 975 -11.92 -10.73 11.71
C TYR A 975 -12.70 -11.44 12.82
N PHE A 976 -12.63 -12.76 12.86
CA PHE A 976 -13.01 -13.57 14.01
C PHE A 976 -11.75 -14.25 14.56
N GLU A 977 -11.25 -13.75 15.68
CA GLU A 977 -10.13 -14.32 16.40
C GLU A 977 -10.60 -15.37 17.38
N ILE A 978 -9.90 -16.51 17.39
CA ILE A 978 -10.13 -17.58 18.34
C ILE A 978 -8.97 -17.59 19.33
N ILE A 979 -9.30 -17.23 20.56
CA ILE A 979 -8.35 -16.95 21.63
C ILE A 979 -8.40 -18.09 22.63
N GLU A 980 -7.23 -18.65 22.98
CA GLU A 980 -7.08 -19.68 24.00
C GLU A 980 -6.20 -19.16 25.13
N CYS A 981 -6.68 -19.26 26.37
CA CYS A 981 -6.01 -18.72 27.55
C CYS A 981 -5.73 -19.79 28.60
N ASP A 982 -4.62 -19.70 29.32
CA ASP A 982 -4.24 -20.55 30.46
C ASP A 982 -5.08 -20.24 31.72
N GLY A 983 -6.40 -20.40 31.61
CA GLY A 983 -7.40 -20.12 32.64
C GLY A 983 -8.42 -19.05 32.23
N GLU A 984 -9.31 -18.71 33.15
CA GLU A 984 -10.37 -17.73 32.91
C GLU A 984 -9.83 -16.29 32.90
N VAL A 985 -10.26 -15.51 31.90
CA VAL A 985 -9.96 -14.08 31.80
C VAL A 985 -11.12 -13.26 32.38
N SER A 986 -10.80 -12.32 33.27
CA SER A 986 -11.78 -11.42 33.89
C SER A 986 -12.63 -10.68 32.85
N ALA A 987 -13.95 -10.69 33.01
CA ALA A 987 -14.89 -9.92 32.18
C ALA A 987 -14.70 -8.40 32.31
N ASN A 988 -14.12 -7.95 33.42
CA ASN A 988 -13.73 -6.56 33.63
C ASN A 988 -12.20 -6.46 33.60
N ARG A 989 -11.69 -5.84 32.53
CA ARG A 989 -10.27 -5.67 32.23
C ARG A 989 -9.77 -4.22 32.39
N THR A 990 -10.51 -3.38 33.11
CA THR A 990 -10.16 -1.96 33.28
C THR A 990 -8.98 -1.71 34.23
N GLU A 991 -8.58 -2.72 35.02
CA GLU A 991 -7.43 -2.66 35.91
C GLU A 991 -6.32 -3.59 35.39
N PRO A 992 -5.03 -3.23 35.50
CA PRO A 992 -3.92 -4.11 35.16
C PRO A 992 -4.02 -5.42 35.96
N GLU A 993 -3.94 -6.57 35.28
CA GLU A 993 -4.04 -7.87 35.94
C GLU A 993 -2.91 -8.04 36.98
N THR A 994 -3.23 -8.00 38.27
CA THR A 994 -2.24 -8.04 39.37
C THR A 994 -1.96 -9.44 39.91
N SER A 995 -2.68 -10.48 39.49
CA SER A 995 -2.30 -11.88 39.75
C SER A 995 -3.23 -12.87 39.04
N SER A 996 -2.63 -13.80 38.31
CA SER A 996 -3.31 -15.01 37.82
C SER A 996 -3.53 -15.97 39.00
N ASN A 997 -4.71 -15.98 39.59
CA ASN A 997 -5.13 -17.14 40.39
C ASN A 997 -5.54 -18.25 39.42
N SER A 998 -4.53 -18.91 38.83
CA SER A 998 -4.69 -20.12 38.05
C SER A 998 -5.26 -21.22 38.96
N THR A 999 -6.55 -21.47 38.87
CA THR A 999 -7.08 -22.78 39.26
C THR A 999 -6.75 -23.74 38.13
N THR A 1000 -5.76 -24.59 38.36
CA THR A 1000 -5.34 -25.68 37.47
C THR A 1000 -6.54 -26.48 36.95
N GLY A 1001 -6.75 -26.55 35.63
CA GLY A 1001 -7.65 -27.54 35.05
C GLY A 1001 -8.07 -27.42 33.58
N THR A 1002 -8.36 -26.23 33.06
CA THR A 1002 -8.87 -26.09 31.67
C THR A 1002 -8.53 -24.71 31.09
N PRO A 1003 -7.87 -24.62 29.92
CA PRO A 1003 -7.80 -23.38 29.17
C PRO A 1003 -9.22 -22.90 28.82
N ASN A 1004 -9.50 -21.60 28.97
CA ASN A 1004 -10.76 -21.03 28.49
C ASN A 1004 -10.57 -20.47 27.08
N LYS A 1005 -11.51 -20.80 26.19
CA LYS A 1005 -11.50 -20.41 24.78
C LYS A 1005 -12.55 -19.32 24.52
N TYR A 1006 -12.19 -18.31 23.75
CA TYR A 1006 -13.02 -17.15 23.46
C TYR A 1006 -13.06 -16.86 21.95
N VAL A 1007 -14.14 -16.21 21.51
CA VAL A 1007 -14.28 -15.61 20.18
C VAL A 1007 -14.26 -14.10 20.33
N HIS A 1008 -13.47 -13.43 19.51
CA HIS A 1008 -13.38 -11.99 19.42
C HIS A 1008 -13.65 -11.54 17.98
N MET A 1009 -14.61 -10.64 17.78
CA MET A 1009 -14.97 -10.13 16.47
C MET A 1009 -14.51 -8.69 16.31
N ILE A 1010 -13.80 -8.41 15.22
CA ILE A 1010 -13.32 -7.07 14.85
C ILE A 1010 -13.95 -6.72 13.51
N LEU A 1011 -14.67 -5.61 13.43
CA LEU A 1011 -15.26 -5.09 12.20
C LEU A 1011 -14.65 -3.74 11.87
N ASN A 1012 -14.02 -3.65 10.68
CA ASN A 1012 -13.35 -2.45 10.19
C ASN A 1012 -12.50 -1.80 11.28
N ASP A 1013 -11.71 -2.66 11.93
CA ASP A 1013 -10.70 -2.32 12.92
C ASP A 1013 -11.18 -2.06 14.33
N HIS A 1014 -12.46 -2.16 14.61
CA HIS A 1014 -12.95 -2.03 15.97
C HIS A 1014 -13.64 -3.27 16.48
N THR A 1015 -13.40 -3.54 17.77
CA THR A 1015 -14.05 -4.61 18.53
C THR A 1015 -15.56 -4.46 18.47
N ILE A 1016 -16.24 -5.57 18.19
CA ILE A 1016 -17.69 -5.70 18.34
C ILE A 1016 -17.99 -6.38 19.68
N ASP A 1017 -18.88 -5.78 20.47
CA ASP A 1017 -19.36 -6.38 21.71
C ASP A 1017 -20.41 -7.47 21.40
N LEU A 1018 -19.96 -8.72 21.41
CA LEU A 1018 -20.81 -9.88 21.12
C LEU A 1018 -21.94 -10.05 22.16
N SER A 1019 -21.79 -9.54 23.38
CA SER A 1019 -22.82 -9.64 24.42
C SER A 1019 -24.04 -8.75 24.14
N LYS A 1020 -23.87 -7.62 23.43
CA LYS A 1020 -24.98 -6.78 22.97
C LYS A 1020 -25.80 -7.44 21.87
N ASN A 1021 -25.19 -8.36 21.12
CA ASN A 1021 -25.85 -9.07 20.03
C ASN A 1021 -26.49 -10.36 20.53
N PHE A 1022 -25.85 -11.07 21.48
CA PHE A 1022 -26.25 -12.41 21.94
C PHE A 1022 -26.40 -12.50 23.47
N PRO A 1023 -27.24 -11.65 24.11
CA PRO A 1023 -27.26 -11.51 25.57
C PRO A 1023 -27.68 -12.77 26.34
N GLU A 1024 -28.33 -13.73 25.68
CA GLU A 1024 -28.71 -15.02 26.29
C GLU A 1024 -27.56 -16.05 26.33
N TYR A 1025 -26.50 -15.83 25.54
CA TYR A 1025 -25.39 -16.78 25.35
C TYR A 1025 -24.04 -16.20 25.78
N CYS A 1026 -23.76 -14.94 25.44
CA CYS A 1026 -22.50 -14.27 25.75
C CYS A 1026 -22.66 -13.38 26.98
N SER A 1027 -21.80 -13.58 27.97
CA SER A 1027 -21.80 -12.73 29.18
C SER A 1027 -21.34 -11.30 28.83
N PRO A 1028 -21.86 -10.25 29.49
CA PRO A 1028 -21.34 -8.90 29.29
C PRO A 1028 -19.88 -8.77 29.70
N ARG A 1029 -19.04 -8.25 28.79
CA ARG A 1029 -17.59 -8.05 29.00
C ARG A 1029 -17.13 -6.74 28.37
N VAL A 1030 -16.16 -6.09 29.00
CA VAL A 1030 -15.64 -4.80 28.49
C VAL A 1030 -14.78 -4.97 27.23
N ASP A 1031 -14.22 -6.17 27.04
CA ASP A 1031 -13.39 -6.55 25.88
C ASP A 1031 -14.21 -7.04 24.69
N GLY A 1032 -15.54 -7.09 24.80
CA GLY A 1032 -16.45 -7.52 23.73
C GLY A 1032 -16.36 -9.01 23.35
N TRP A 1033 -15.56 -9.82 24.04
CA TRP A 1033 -15.39 -11.24 23.74
C TRP A 1033 -16.62 -12.06 24.12
N CYS A 1034 -16.73 -13.26 23.54
CA CYS A 1034 -17.71 -14.26 23.95
C CYS A 1034 -17.02 -15.61 24.23
N GLU A 1035 -17.50 -16.34 25.23
CA GLU A 1035 -17.06 -17.71 25.50
C GLU A 1035 -17.33 -18.60 24.27
N PHE A 1036 -16.32 -19.35 23.83
CA PHE A 1036 -16.35 -20.09 22.56
C PHE A 1036 -17.50 -21.11 22.48
N ASP A 1037 -17.67 -21.95 23.50
CA ASP A 1037 -18.73 -22.97 23.52
C ASP A 1037 -20.13 -22.35 23.53
N SER A 1038 -20.30 -21.21 24.22
CA SER A 1038 -21.55 -20.45 24.22
C SER A 1038 -21.85 -19.86 22.84
N PHE A 1039 -20.82 -19.32 22.18
CA PHE A 1039 -20.95 -18.80 20.82
C PHE A 1039 -21.30 -19.90 19.81
N VAL A 1040 -20.61 -21.05 19.85
CA VAL A 1040 -20.92 -22.21 18.98
C VAL A 1040 -22.36 -22.69 19.20
N LYS A 1041 -22.80 -22.80 20.47
CA LYS A 1041 -24.17 -23.18 20.80
C LYS A 1041 -25.20 -22.16 20.29
N TYR A 1042 -24.86 -20.88 20.29
CA TYR A 1042 -25.71 -19.85 19.70
C TYR A 1042 -25.86 -20.07 18.18
N LEU A 1043 -24.77 -20.37 17.47
CA LEU A 1043 -24.80 -20.62 16.02
C LEU A 1043 -25.76 -21.75 15.64
N ASP A 1044 -25.93 -22.78 16.48
CA ASP A 1044 -26.88 -23.87 16.24
C ASP A 1044 -28.35 -23.43 16.19
N THR A 1045 -28.68 -22.25 16.72
CA THR A 1045 -30.04 -21.72 16.70
C THR A 1045 -30.37 -20.96 15.41
N LEU A 1046 -29.36 -20.52 14.66
CA LEU A 1046 -29.53 -19.54 13.60
C LEU A 1046 -30.18 -20.12 12.34
N TRP A 1047 -30.01 -21.42 12.09
CA TRP A 1047 -30.63 -22.10 10.97
C TRP A 1047 -32.16 -21.98 11.00
N GLU A 1048 -32.77 -22.31 12.14
CA GLU A 1048 -34.22 -22.24 12.33
C GLU A 1048 -34.73 -20.79 12.29
N VAL A 1049 -33.96 -19.84 12.83
CA VAL A 1049 -34.33 -18.41 12.81
C VAL A 1049 -34.26 -17.81 11.40
N ALA A 1050 -33.39 -18.34 10.53
CA ALA A 1050 -33.26 -17.89 9.15
C ALA A 1050 -34.46 -18.30 8.27
N ASP A 1051 -35.19 -19.35 8.66
CA ASP A 1051 -36.36 -19.88 7.95
C ASP A 1051 -36.09 -20.06 6.45
N PHE A 1052 -34.94 -20.69 6.13
CA PHE A 1052 -34.31 -20.66 4.80
C PHE A 1052 -35.25 -21.12 3.67
N GLU A 1053 -35.97 -22.23 3.86
CA GLU A 1053 -36.87 -22.78 2.84
C GLU A 1053 -38.03 -21.81 2.54
N GLU A 1054 -38.63 -21.25 3.59
CA GLU A 1054 -39.69 -20.26 3.45
C GLU A 1054 -39.14 -18.99 2.80
N ALA A 1055 -37.99 -18.50 3.26
CA ALA A 1055 -37.30 -17.29 2.80
C ALA A 1055 -36.92 -17.32 1.31
N CYS A 1056 -36.50 -18.48 0.80
CA CYS A 1056 -35.97 -18.59 -0.56
C CYS A 1056 -36.90 -19.26 -1.58
N PHE A 1057 -37.80 -20.16 -1.16
CA PHE A 1057 -38.54 -21.02 -2.09
C PHE A 1057 -40.06 -21.02 -1.91
N SER A 1058 -40.58 -21.10 -0.68
CA SER A 1058 -42.03 -21.30 -0.44
C SER A 1058 -42.82 -20.07 -0.01
N GLY A 1059 -42.14 -18.96 0.31
CA GLY A 1059 -42.72 -17.75 0.88
C GLY A 1059 -43.85 -17.08 0.09
N THR A 1060 -44.97 -16.82 0.77
CA THR A 1060 -46.00 -15.85 0.36
C THR A 1060 -46.10 -14.72 1.39
N TYR A 1061 -45.09 -13.84 1.47
CA TYR A 1061 -45.10 -12.79 2.49
C TYR A 1061 -46.14 -11.73 2.18
N ASN A 1062 -46.81 -11.25 3.23
CA ASN A 1062 -47.69 -10.11 3.13
C ASN A 1062 -46.83 -8.85 2.94
N THR A 1063 -46.76 -8.35 1.70
CA THR A 1063 -45.98 -7.15 1.35
C THR A 1063 -46.42 -5.91 2.12
N THR A 1064 -47.56 -5.94 2.83
CA THR A 1064 -48.06 -4.81 3.62
C THR A 1064 -47.45 -4.66 5.02
N GLN A 1065 -46.63 -5.59 5.51
CA GLN A 1065 -46.00 -5.51 6.84
C GLN A 1065 -44.51 -5.17 6.74
N ILE A 1066 -44.00 -4.43 7.73
CA ILE A 1066 -42.58 -4.08 7.83
C ILE A 1066 -41.86 -5.26 8.51
N VAL A 1067 -40.90 -5.85 7.81
CA VAL A 1067 -40.01 -6.89 8.35
C VAL A 1067 -39.03 -6.27 9.35
N LYS A 1068 -38.79 -6.94 10.48
CA LYS A 1068 -37.93 -6.40 11.55
C LYS A 1068 -36.74 -7.28 11.95
N ASN A 1069 -36.70 -8.54 11.53
CA ASN A 1069 -35.66 -9.48 11.97
C ASN A 1069 -34.92 -10.19 10.83
N GLY A 1070 -35.11 -9.77 9.58
CA GLY A 1070 -34.40 -10.39 8.45
C GLY A 1070 -35.02 -11.71 7.99
N ALA A 1071 -36.27 -12.00 8.34
CA ALA A 1071 -36.96 -13.27 8.08
C ALA A 1071 -38.45 -13.06 7.69
N PRO A 1072 -39.06 -14.01 6.95
CA PRO A 1072 -40.42 -13.95 6.40
C PRO A 1072 -41.59 -13.52 7.29
N ASN A 1073 -41.53 -13.81 8.59
CA ASN A 1073 -42.66 -13.74 9.52
C ASN A 1073 -42.35 -12.91 10.79
N SER A 1074 -41.39 -11.97 10.71
CA SER A 1074 -40.82 -11.26 11.85
C SER A 1074 -41.24 -9.80 12.03
#